data_AF-A0AAV8VHV7-F1
#
_entry.id   AF-A0AAV8VHV7-F1
#
_cell.length_a   1.000
_cell.length_b   1.000
_cell.length_c   1.000
_cell.angle_alpha   90.00
_cell.angle_beta   90.00
_cell.angle_gamma   90.00
#
_symmetry.space_group_name_H-M   'P 1'
#
loop_
_entity.id
_entity.type
_entity.pdbx_description
1 polymer ?
#
loop_
_entity_poly.entity_id
_entity_poly.type
_entity_poly.pdbx_seq_one_letter_code
_entity_poly.pdbx_strand_id
1 'polypeptide(L)'
;MDLAIQTAKEEEADVLCISEPNKGKCEERGWWEDEDRDAAICLINKEIKITEQGKGYGYKWVQVGEYTLYSCYLSPNVSAEREEEFLIELEEDIRRRGRQRIILTGDFNARAESWGDNLTDTRGARFEDWMADNSLIIHNNGTEPTCVRPQGTSRVDLTISSDDIAHRIGKWEILQTPTLSDHRVILCSIEVEQGNITVRKKQDTWKFTGRKKEEFLEIIQNRMEELKTLEAEEMVRQVTNICKQIKPGHRGQQKRRKEVYWWNNEIAEQRKLCLQARRQWTRSRRDEDREQGSNEENYRTFKEEKGKLKKLIQEAKRTKWKELINELEEDIWGEAYTIVVKKLKRGIRRVEAWLQEAGLTLAPEKTEIIMVRGKRQWRGGGINIGGIMLPIKNEAKYLGVWLDHRMKYNIHIEKAAEKTERVINALHRILPNIGGPQTRKRRIISTAAQSIMLYGAEIWAPAMDVQKYRKQLLIRVAAAYRTVSLEALQVISGIPPIDLLARERRDKYVYGETKQQIRARTMRIWEERWSREIKGAWTRELISNVGRWVDRKHGEVGYHFTQWLTGHGSFGKYRRKINKTITAECYHCEQDVEDDPEHTFFRCPRWVDVREGLEREVGNTLRPGNIISIMLETERNWNAIKIGIENIMREKEAEERRRENREQH
;
A
#
# COMPACT_ATOMS: atom_id res chain seq x y z
N MET A 1 -19.16 -19.69 2.31
CA MET A 1 -18.46 -19.48 3.61
C MET A 1 -19.15 -18.49 4.57
N ASP A 2 -19.46 -17.25 4.18
CA ASP A 2 -20.11 -16.24 5.06
C ASP A 2 -21.39 -16.75 5.75
N LEU A 3 -22.33 -17.24 4.94
CA LEU A 3 -23.60 -17.77 5.44
C LEU A 3 -23.46 -19.12 6.14
N ALA A 4 -22.41 -19.89 5.84
CA ALA A 4 -22.14 -21.15 6.55
C ALA A 4 -21.72 -20.88 8.00
N ILE A 5 -20.87 -19.86 8.23
CA ILE A 5 -20.50 -19.41 9.59
C ILE A 5 -21.73 -18.89 10.34
N GLN A 6 -22.61 -18.15 9.67
CA GLN A 6 -23.84 -17.67 10.28
C GLN A 6 -24.78 -18.84 10.62
N THR A 7 -24.98 -19.80 9.72
CA THR A 7 -25.74 -21.03 10.02
C THR A 7 -25.16 -21.79 11.19
N ALA A 8 -23.85 -22.00 11.24
CA ALA A 8 -23.23 -22.68 12.37
C ALA A 8 -23.44 -21.94 13.71
N LYS A 9 -23.61 -20.61 13.69
CA LYS A 9 -23.98 -19.84 14.89
C LYS A 9 -25.45 -19.97 15.25
N GLU A 10 -26.34 -20.00 14.26
CA GLU A 10 -27.79 -20.16 14.42
C GLU A 10 -28.12 -21.56 14.97
N GLU A 11 -27.45 -22.59 14.48
CA GLU A 11 -27.57 -23.99 14.93
C GLU A 11 -26.72 -24.30 16.16
N GLU A 12 -26.05 -23.29 16.73
CA GLU A 12 -25.17 -23.41 17.90
C GLU A 12 -24.04 -24.46 17.77
N ALA A 13 -23.68 -24.83 16.55
CA ALA A 13 -22.68 -25.86 16.23
C ALA A 13 -21.28 -25.47 16.71
N ASP A 14 -20.59 -26.38 17.40
CA ASP A 14 -19.27 -26.11 18.00
C ASP A 14 -18.13 -25.98 17.00
N VAL A 15 -18.13 -26.85 16.00
CA VAL A 15 -17.08 -26.97 14.99
C VAL A 15 -17.73 -26.92 13.60
N LEU A 16 -17.02 -26.31 12.65
CA LEU A 16 -17.43 -26.22 11.26
C LEU A 16 -16.29 -26.73 10.38
N CYS A 17 -16.50 -27.88 9.72
CA CYS A 17 -15.63 -28.40 8.67
C CYS A 17 -16.08 -27.83 7.31
N ILE A 18 -15.13 -27.45 6.46
CA ILE A 18 -15.39 -26.82 5.17
C ILE A 18 -14.45 -27.38 4.11
N SER A 19 -15.05 -27.83 3.01
CA SER A 19 -14.38 -28.09 1.74
C SER A 19 -14.37 -26.83 0.87
N GLU A 20 -13.29 -26.61 0.13
CA GLU A 20 -13.01 -25.43 -0.70
C GLU A 20 -13.24 -24.09 0.01
N PRO A 21 -12.57 -23.82 1.15
CA PRO A 21 -12.77 -22.59 1.88
C PRO A 21 -12.26 -21.37 1.10
N ASN A 22 -12.80 -20.19 1.43
CA ASN A 22 -12.25 -18.94 0.91
C ASN A 22 -10.87 -18.68 1.54
N LYS A 23 -9.81 -18.88 0.77
CA LYS A 23 -8.41 -18.76 1.19
C LYS A 23 -8.10 -17.44 1.95
N GLY A 24 -8.64 -16.31 1.49
CA GLY A 24 -8.41 -15.02 2.16
C GLY A 24 -9.01 -14.92 3.57
N LYS A 25 -10.05 -15.70 3.88
CA LYS A 25 -10.70 -15.70 5.20
C LYS A 25 -10.14 -16.70 6.18
N CYS A 26 -9.56 -17.80 5.71
CA CYS A 26 -8.87 -18.75 6.59
C CYS A 26 -7.57 -18.17 7.16
N GLU A 27 -7.09 -17.04 6.60
CA GLU A 27 -6.13 -16.15 7.25
C GLU A 27 -6.67 -15.41 8.48
N GLU A 28 -7.83 -15.77 9.03
CA GLU A 28 -8.33 -15.28 10.34
C GLU A 28 -8.03 -16.28 11.47
N ARG A 29 -8.12 -15.86 12.74
CA ARG A 29 -7.76 -16.73 13.88
C ARG A 29 -8.89 -17.72 14.12
N GLY A 30 -8.56 -19.00 14.27
CA GLY A 30 -9.54 -20.06 14.53
C GLY A 30 -9.91 -20.88 13.29
N TRP A 31 -9.12 -20.76 12.23
CA TRP A 31 -9.14 -21.63 11.07
C TRP A 31 -7.87 -22.48 11.04
N TRP A 32 -8.04 -23.71 10.61
CA TRP A 32 -6.99 -24.69 10.40
C TRP A 32 -7.19 -25.24 9.00
N GLU A 33 -6.21 -25.06 8.11
CA GLU A 33 -6.25 -25.49 6.70
C GLU A 33 -5.31 -26.70 6.50
N ASP A 34 -5.62 -27.51 5.49
CA ASP A 34 -4.73 -28.54 4.94
C ASP A 34 -3.56 -27.94 4.15
N GLU A 35 -2.75 -28.76 3.48
CA GLU A 35 -1.61 -28.28 2.67
C GLU A 35 -2.06 -27.52 1.41
N ASP A 36 -3.11 -28.00 0.72
CA ASP A 36 -3.60 -27.39 -0.53
C ASP A 36 -4.53 -26.18 -0.30
N ARG A 37 -4.98 -26.02 0.96
CA ARG A 37 -5.93 -25.02 1.41
C ARG A 37 -7.32 -25.21 0.83
N ASP A 38 -7.67 -26.45 0.57
CA ASP A 38 -8.93 -26.89 0.00
C ASP A 38 -9.79 -27.66 1.02
N ALA A 39 -9.28 -27.93 2.23
CA ALA A 39 -10.04 -28.39 3.39
C ALA A 39 -9.69 -27.58 4.64
N ALA A 40 -10.70 -27.22 5.46
CA ALA A 40 -10.46 -26.47 6.68
C ALA A 40 -11.44 -26.75 7.82
N ILE A 41 -10.93 -26.63 9.05
CA ILE A 41 -11.71 -26.70 10.30
C ILE A 41 -11.77 -25.33 10.94
N CYS A 42 -12.95 -24.95 11.43
CA CYS A 42 -13.18 -23.72 12.18
C CYS A 42 -13.88 -24.00 13.51
N LEU A 43 -13.29 -23.53 14.61
CA LEU A 43 -13.95 -23.56 15.91
C LEU A 43 -14.89 -22.36 16.05
N ILE A 44 -16.20 -22.63 15.96
CA ILE A 44 -17.23 -21.62 16.22
C ILE A 44 -17.31 -21.39 17.73
N ASN A 45 -17.21 -22.46 18.52
CA ASN A 45 -17.05 -22.39 19.96
C ASN A 45 -15.59 -22.17 20.35
N LYS A 46 -15.25 -20.91 20.64
CA LYS A 46 -13.89 -20.49 20.99
C LYS A 46 -13.42 -20.95 22.37
N GLU A 47 -14.32 -21.54 23.16
CA GLU A 47 -14.00 -22.09 24.46
C GLU A 47 -13.41 -23.49 24.35
N ILE A 48 -13.68 -24.21 23.25
CA ILE A 48 -13.05 -25.50 22.95
C ILE A 48 -11.55 -25.30 22.71
N LYS A 49 -10.74 -26.17 23.31
CA LYS A 49 -9.29 -26.22 23.10
C LYS A 49 -8.95 -27.36 22.16
N ILE A 50 -8.14 -27.06 21.14
CA ILE A 50 -7.45 -28.07 20.34
C ILE A 50 -6.16 -28.44 21.08
N THR A 51 -5.97 -29.74 21.32
CA THR A 51 -4.80 -30.30 21.99
C THR A 51 -3.70 -30.62 21.00
N GLU A 52 -4.06 -31.23 19.88
CA GLU A 52 -3.16 -31.59 18.80
C GLU A 52 -3.77 -31.26 17.43
N GLN A 53 -2.93 -31.15 16.41
CA GLN A 53 -3.36 -30.96 15.03
C GLN A 53 -2.28 -31.41 14.07
N GLY A 54 -2.68 -31.73 12.85
CA GLY A 54 -1.80 -32.12 11.74
C GLY A 54 -2.55 -31.95 10.43
N LYS A 55 -1.92 -32.23 9.31
CA LYS A 55 -2.47 -32.00 7.98
C LYS A 55 -1.79 -32.91 6.98
N GLY A 56 -2.50 -33.24 5.91
CA GLY A 56 -1.94 -33.79 4.68
C GLY A 56 -2.47 -33.00 3.49
N TYR A 57 -2.33 -33.57 2.31
CA TYR A 57 -2.93 -33.01 1.12
C TYR A 57 -4.41 -33.41 1.03
N GLY A 58 -5.32 -32.44 0.94
CA GLY A 58 -6.76 -32.71 0.89
C GLY A 58 -7.40 -33.02 2.25
N TYR A 59 -6.67 -33.00 3.36
CA TYR A 59 -7.28 -33.14 4.68
C TYR A 59 -6.58 -32.33 5.78
N LYS A 60 -7.41 -31.84 6.70
CA LYS A 60 -6.99 -31.21 7.94
C LYS A 60 -7.59 -31.92 9.12
N TRP A 61 -6.80 -32.24 10.14
CA TRP A 61 -7.34 -32.76 11.39
C TRP A 61 -6.95 -31.94 12.62
N VAL A 62 -7.82 -31.99 13.61
CA VAL A 62 -7.61 -31.42 14.94
C VAL A 62 -8.11 -32.40 16.00
N GLN A 63 -7.43 -32.44 17.14
CA GLN A 63 -7.86 -33.22 18.29
C GLN A 63 -8.58 -32.31 19.29
N VAL A 64 -9.82 -32.68 19.60
CA VAL A 64 -10.71 -31.99 20.53
C VAL A 64 -11.10 -32.96 21.63
N GLY A 65 -10.49 -32.78 22.79
CA GLY A 65 -10.61 -33.77 23.86
C GLY A 65 -9.97 -35.08 23.45
N GLU A 66 -10.76 -36.15 23.46
CA GLU A 66 -10.35 -37.49 23.03
C GLU A 66 -10.70 -37.82 21.56
N TYR A 67 -11.40 -36.91 20.87
CA TYR A 67 -11.86 -37.13 19.50
C TYR A 67 -10.92 -36.47 18.49
N THR A 68 -10.66 -37.18 17.39
CA THR A 68 -9.91 -36.63 16.25
C THR A 68 -10.87 -36.32 15.12
N LEU A 69 -11.01 -35.04 14.78
CA LEU A 69 -11.90 -34.57 13.72
C LEU A 69 -11.08 -34.26 12.46
N TYR A 70 -11.46 -34.87 11.36
CA TYR A 70 -10.91 -34.66 10.02
C TYR A 70 -11.92 -33.88 9.16
N SER A 71 -11.46 -32.80 8.53
CA SER A 71 -12.11 -32.15 7.40
C SER A 71 -11.37 -32.54 6.14
N CYS A 72 -12.06 -33.11 5.17
CA CYS A 72 -11.48 -33.64 3.95
C CYS A 72 -12.06 -32.97 2.70
N TYR A 73 -11.27 -32.93 1.65
CA TYR A 73 -11.69 -32.55 0.32
C TYR A 73 -10.89 -33.34 -0.71
N LEU A 74 -11.60 -34.00 -1.62
CA LEU A 74 -11.02 -34.63 -2.79
C LEU A 74 -11.67 -34.05 -4.04
N SER A 75 -10.88 -33.39 -4.88
CA SER A 75 -11.39 -32.75 -6.10
C SER A 75 -11.99 -33.78 -7.06
N PRO A 76 -13.08 -33.45 -7.77
CA PRO A 76 -13.65 -34.37 -8.75
C PRO A 76 -12.68 -34.67 -9.91
N ASN A 77 -11.71 -33.78 -10.15
CA ASN A 77 -10.80 -33.80 -11.29
C ASN A 77 -9.40 -34.36 -10.96
N VAL A 78 -9.19 -34.98 -9.78
CA VAL A 78 -7.90 -35.61 -9.47
C VAL A 78 -7.65 -36.85 -10.33
N SER A 79 -6.38 -37.19 -10.58
CA SER A 79 -6.00 -38.47 -11.20
C SER A 79 -6.29 -39.63 -10.24
N ALA A 80 -6.46 -40.84 -10.79
CA ALA A 80 -6.64 -42.05 -9.99
C ALA A 80 -5.44 -42.29 -9.04
N GLU A 81 -4.22 -41.97 -9.49
CA GLU A 81 -3.00 -42.05 -8.67
C GLU A 81 -3.09 -41.09 -7.47
N ARG A 82 -3.55 -39.85 -7.68
CA ARG A 82 -3.66 -38.86 -6.61
C ARG A 82 -4.77 -39.20 -5.61
N GLU A 83 -5.86 -39.80 -6.08
CA GLU A 83 -6.92 -40.35 -5.24
C GLU A 83 -6.38 -41.47 -4.34
N GLU A 84 -5.58 -42.38 -4.88
CA GLU A 84 -4.98 -43.48 -4.13
C GLU A 84 -3.95 -42.98 -3.11
N GLU A 85 -3.08 -42.04 -3.49
CA GLU A 85 -2.16 -41.36 -2.57
C GLU A 85 -2.90 -40.72 -1.39
N PHE A 86 -4.01 -40.01 -1.66
CA PHE A 86 -4.82 -39.39 -0.62
C PHE A 86 -5.33 -40.41 0.40
N LEU A 87 -5.87 -41.55 -0.07
CA LEU A 87 -6.38 -42.60 0.82
C LEU A 87 -5.27 -43.28 1.63
N ILE A 88 -4.10 -43.51 1.02
CA ILE A 88 -2.93 -44.07 1.70
C ILE A 88 -2.45 -43.11 2.80
N GLU A 89 -2.24 -41.83 2.47
CA GLU A 89 -1.78 -40.82 3.44
C GLU A 89 -2.77 -40.67 4.61
N LEU A 90 -4.07 -40.65 4.31
CA LEU A 90 -5.12 -40.54 5.31
C LEU A 90 -5.19 -41.79 6.20
N GLU A 91 -5.12 -42.99 5.62
CA GLU A 91 -5.06 -44.25 6.36
C GLU A 91 -3.85 -44.29 7.30
N GLU A 92 -2.68 -43.89 6.83
CA GLU A 92 -1.48 -43.87 7.66
C GLU A 92 -1.62 -42.92 8.86
N ASP A 93 -2.19 -41.74 8.68
CA ASP A 93 -2.45 -40.79 9.78
C ASP A 93 -3.48 -41.37 10.77
N ILE A 94 -4.61 -41.90 10.26
CA ILE A 94 -5.64 -42.58 11.05
C ILE A 94 -5.04 -43.73 11.89
N ARG A 95 -4.19 -44.56 11.26
CA ARG A 95 -3.50 -45.68 11.92
C ARG A 95 -2.53 -45.21 13.01
N ARG A 96 -1.75 -44.17 12.75
CA ARG A 96 -0.82 -43.57 13.75
C ARG A 96 -1.56 -43.06 14.99
N ARG A 97 -2.86 -42.78 14.88
CA ARG A 97 -3.73 -42.29 15.97
C ARG A 97 -4.53 -43.39 16.66
N GLY A 98 -4.29 -44.65 16.31
CA GLY A 98 -4.91 -45.80 16.97
C GLY A 98 -6.29 -46.18 16.43
N ARG A 99 -6.75 -45.59 15.31
CA ARG A 99 -8.03 -45.93 14.63
C ARG A 99 -9.30 -45.79 15.49
N GLN A 100 -9.25 -45.08 16.61
CA GLN A 100 -10.37 -44.94 17.53
C GLN A 100 -10.77 -43.47 17.70
N ARG A 101 -12.05 -43.24 17.98
CA ARG A 101 -12.61 -41.90 18.24
C ARG A 101 -12.38 -40.92 17.09
N ILE A 102 -12.45 -41.42 15.86
CA ILE A 102 -12.21 -40.65 14.63
C ILE A 102 -13.54 -40.22 14.04
N ILE A 103 -13.63 -38.96 13.66
CA ILE A 103 -14.75 -38.41 12.88
C ILE A 103 -14.16 -37.81 11.62
N LEU A 104 -14.64 -38.26 10.47
CA LEU A 104 -14.18 -37.83 9.17
C LEU A 104 -15.36 -37.25 8.39
N THR A 105 -15.23 -36.01 7.95
CA THR A 105 -16.26 -35.35 7.15
C THR A 105 -15.65 -34.51 6.06
N GLY A 106 -16.32 -34.42 4.91
CA GLY A 106 -15.76 -33.74 3.76
C GLY A 106 -16.53 -33.97 2.48
N ASP A 107 -16.07 -33.34 1.41
CA ASP A 107 -16.54 -33.60 0.06
C ASP A 107 -15.53 -34.50 -0.64
N PHE A 108 -15.93 -35.76 -0.85
CA PHE A 108 -15.07 -36.79 -1.45
C PHE A 108 -15.26 -36.91 -2.96
N ASN A 109 -16.27 -36.23 -3.52
CA ASN A 109 -16.67 -36.37 -4.92
C ASN A 109 -16.80 -37.85 -5.36
N ALA A 110 -17.27 -38.71 -4.45
CA ALA A 110 -17.49 -40.14 -4.62
C ALA A 110 -18.98 -40.45 -4.49
N ARG A 111 -19.51 -41.36 -5.32
CA ARG A 111 -20.94 -41.72 -5.30
C ARG A 111 -21.11 -43.20 -5.04
N ALA A 112 -21.94 -43.55 -4.07
CA ALA A 112 -22.35 -44.92 -3.82
C ALA A 112 -23.77 -45.01 -3.28
N GLU A 113 -24.42 -46.13 -3.59
CA GLU A 113 -25.74 -46.46 -3.08
C GLU A 113 -25.73 -46.65 -1.56
N SER A 114 -24.60 -47.09 -0.97
CA SER A 114 -24.46 -47.29 0.49
C SER A 114 -24.63 -46.02 1.33
N TRP A 115 -24.40 -44.84 0.75
CA TRP A 115 -24.69 -43.55 1.37
C TRP A 115 -25.82 -42.78 0.67
N GLY A 116 -26.70 -43.52 0.00
CA GLY A 116 -27.98 -43.04 -0.51
C GLY A 116 -27.93 -42.36 -1.88
N ASP A 117 -26.81 -42.44 -2.62
CA ASP A 117 -26.77 -42.01 -4.01
C ASP A 117 -27.52 -42.97 -4.94
N ASN A 118 -27.82 -42.54 -6.16
CA ASN A 118 -28.56 -43.33 -7.14
C ASN A 118 -27.64 -44.17 -8.05
N LEU A 119 -26.33 -44.13 -7.79
CA LEU A 119 -25.27 -44.76 -8.57
C LEU A 119 -24.09 -45.01 -7.64
N THR A 120 -23.46 -46.17 -7.80
CA THR A 120 -22.08 -46.39 -7.35
C THR A 120 -21.10 -46.19 -8.50
N ASP A 121 -20.22 -45.20 -8.37
CA ASP A 121 -19.11 -44.97 -9.32
C ASP A 121 -17.82 -45.66 -8.85
N THR A 122 -16.81 -45.73 -9.72
CA THR A 122 -15.54 -46.42 -9.43
C THR A 122 -14.85 -45.87 -8.17
N ARG A 123 -14.96 -44.55 -7.95
CA ARG A 123 -14.40 -43.88 -6.77
C ARG A 123 -15.18 -44.26 -5.51
N GLY A 124 -16.51 -44.31 -5.60
CA GLY A 124 -17.39 -44.77 -4.54
C GLY A 124 -17.07 -46.20 -4.11
N ALA A 125 -16.98 -47.13 -5.06
CA ALA A 125 -16.65 -48.53 -4.78
C ALA A 125 -15.29 -48.67 -4.05
N ARG A 126 -14.25 -47.97 -4.51
CA ARG A 126 -12.94 -47.96 -3.84
C ARG A 126 -13.01 -47.39 -2.42
N PHE A 127 -13.83 -46.36 -2.23
CA PHE A 127 -14.00 -45.74 -0.92
C PHE A 127 -14.81 -46.63 0.04
N GLU A 128 -15.77 -47.42 -0.46
CA GLU A 128 -16.45 -48.47 0.31
C GLU A 128 -15.46 -49.53 0.82
N ASP A 129 -14.60 -50.05 -0.07
CA ASP A 129 -13.56 -51.01 0.29
C ASP A 129 -12.60 -50.41 1.34
N TRP A 130 -12.12 -49.19 1.12
CA TRP A 130 -11.22 -48.49 2.03
C TRP A 130 -11.85 -48.24 3.42
N MET A 131 -13.14 -47.89 3.48
CA MET A 131 -13.86 -47.74 4.75
C MET A 131 -13.98 -49.06 5.49
N ALA A 132 -14.29 -50.15 4.78
CA ALA A 132 -14.39 -51.49 5.35
C ALA A 132 -13.05 -51.94 5.95
N ASP A 133 -11.94 -51.75 5.21
CA ASP A 133 -10.59 -52.09 5.67
C ASP A 133 -10.15 -51.32 6.92
N ASN A 134 -10.70 -50.12 7.12
CA ASN A 134 -10.38 -49.25 8.25
C ASN A 134 -11.41 -49.27 9.38
N SER A 135 -12.41 -50.17 9.34
CA SER A 135 -13.49 -50.28 10.34
C SER A 135 -14.23 -48.95 10.55
N LEU A 136 -14.53 -48.26 9.45
CA LEU A 136 -15.22 -46.98 9.42
C LEU A 136 -16.69 -47.16 9.10
N ILE A 137 -17.54 -46.41 9.83
CA ILE A 137 -19.00 -46.45 9.72
C ILE A 137 -19.49 -45.13 9.13
N ILE A 138 -20.29 -45.24 8.06
CA ILE A 138 -20.93 -44.09 7.42
C ILE A 138 -22.25 -43.73 8.10
N HIS A 139 -22.49 -42.43 8.30
CA HIS A 139 -23.67 -41.89 8.99
C HIS A 139 -24.66 -41.18 8.07
N ASN A 140 -24.30 -41.03 6.80
CA ASN A 140 -25.17 -40.46 5.79
C ASN A 140 -26.46 -41.28 5.71
N ASN A 141 -27.59 -40.64 6.04
CA ASN A 141 -28.89 -41.29 6.04
C ASN A 141 -29.87 -40.60 5.08
N GLY A 142 -30.76 -41.40 4.49
CA GLY A 142 -31.77 -40.92 3.56
C GLY A 142 -31.24 -40.61 2.15
N THR A 143 -32.13 -40.07 1.32
CA THR A 143 -31.89 -39.84 -0.11
C THR A 143 -31.87 -38.35 -0.48
N GLU A 144 -31.79 -37.45 0.51
CA GLU A 144 -31.69 -36.03 0.22
C GLU A 144 -30.29 -35.68 -0.34
N PRO A 145 -30.18 -34.88 -1.42
CA PRO A 145 -28.90 -34.60 -2.04
C PRO A 145 -28.09 -33.59 -1.22
N THR A 146 -26.77 -33.82 -1.13
CA THR A 146 -25.82 -32.91 -0.48
C THR A 146 -25.34 -31.83 -1.44
N CYS A 147 -25.22 -32.14 -2.74
CA CYS A 147 -24.89 -31.18 -3.79
C CYS A 147 -26.03 -31.05 -4.80
N VAL A 148 -26.45 -29.81 -5.09
CA VAL A 148 -27.58 -29.50 -5.99
C VAL A 148 -27.14 -28.50 -7.04
N ARG A 149 -27.04 -28.96 -8.30
CA ARG A 149 -26.65 -28.17 -9.47
C ARG A 149 -27.77 -28.13 -10.51
N PRO A 150 -27.72 -27.20 -11.47
CA PRO A 150 -28.65 -27.21 -12.61
C PRO A 150 -28.64 -28.55 -13.36
N GLN A 151 -27.46 -29.13 -13.54
CA GLN A 151 -27.23 -30.36 -14.30
C GLN A 151 -27.69 -31.64 -13.58
N GLY A 152 -27.88 -31.60 -12.25
CA GLY A 152 -28.15 -32.81 -11.48
C GLY A 152 -27.93 -32.62 -9.98
N THR A 153 -28.14 -33.69 -9.23
CA THR A 153 -27.95 -33.75 -7.79
C THR A 153 -27.09 -34.95 -7.43
N SER A 154 -26.26 -34.82 -6.40
CA SER A 154 -25.38 -35.90 -5.92
C SER A 154 -25.23 -35.87 -4.40
N ARG A 155 -24.76 -36.99 -3.85
CA ARG A 155 -24.49 -37.21 -2.42
C ARG A 155 -23.01 -37.57 -2.26
N VAL A 156 -22.21 -36.51 -2.29
CA VAL A 156 -20.74 -36.59 -2.35
C VAL A 156 -20.09 -36.09 -1.05
N ASP A 157 -20.88 -35.46 -0.18
CA ASP A 157 -20.44 -34.97 1.12
C ASP A 157 -20.73 -36.04 2.19
N LEU A 158 -19.69 -36.60 2.79
CA LEU A 158 -19.78 -37.76 3.68
C LEU A 158 -19.49 -37.39 5.13
N THR A 159 -20.11 -38.12 6.06
CA THR A 159 -19.83 -38.10 7.51
C THR A 159 -19.62 -39.52 7.99
N ILE A 160 -18.42 -39.80 8.46
CA ILE A 160 -17.92 -41.14 8.77
C ILE A 160 -17.30 -41.10 10.16
N SER A 161 -17.42 -42.19 10.92
CA SER A 161 -16.71 -42.34 12.19
C SER A 161 -16.02 -43.69 12.29
N SER A 162 -15.10 -43.84 13.23
CA SER A 162 -14.70 -45.18 13.68
C SER A 162 -15.88 -45.90 14.35
N ASP A 163 -15.84 -47.23 14.31
CA ASP A 163 -16.86 -48.12 14.86
C ASP A 163 -17.11 -47.89 16.37
N ASP A 164 -16.05 -47.64 17.14
CA ASP A 164 -16.08 -47.45 18.59
C ASP A 164 -16.94 -46.26 19.04
N ILE A 165 -17.12 -45.24 18.19
CA ILE A 165 -17.94 -44.06 18.47
C ILE A 165 -19.19 -43.94 17.60
N ALA A 166 -19.44 -44.90 16.70
CA ALA A 166 -20.57 -44.83 15.77
C ALA A 166 -21.92 -44.69 16.49
N HIS A 167 -22.08 -45.38 17.62
CA HIS A 167 -23.28 -45.30 18.47
C HIS A 167 -23.47 -43.95 19.17
N ARG A 168 -22.43 -43.11 19.23
CA ARG A 168 -22.47 -41.77 19.85
C ARG A 168 -22.81 -40.68 18.86
N ILE A 169 -22.80 -40.99 17.56
CA ILE A 169 -23.27 -40.05 16.54
C ILE A 169 -24.79 -39.97 16.67
N GLY A 170 -25.26 -38.78 17.04
CA GLY A 170 -26.66 -38.50 17.31
C GLY A 170 -27.38 -37.98 16.07
N LYS A 171 -27.97 -36.79 16.20
CA LYS A 171 -28.71 -36.14 15.13
C LYS A 171 -27.80 -35.90 13.92
N TRP A 172 -28.15 -36.49 12.78
CA TRP A 172 -27.56 -36.22 11.47
C TRP A 172 -28.65 -35.77 10.51
N GLU A 173 -28.51 -34.58 9.92
CA GLU A 173 -29.46 -34.05 8.94
C GLU A 173 -28.83 -33.09 7.93
N ILE A 174 -29.43 -33.02 6.74
CA ILE A 174 -29.07 -32.03 5.72
C ILE A 174 -29.93 -30.77 5.90
N LEU A 175 -29.30 -29.67 6.28
CA LEU A 175 -29.96 -28.39 6.45
C LEU A 175 -30.41 -27.82 5.10
N GLN A 176 -31.65 -27.35 5.07
CA GLN A 176 -32.22 -26.71 3.89
C GLN A 176 -31.79 -25.25 3.74
N THR A 177 -31.24 -24.67 4.82
CA THR A 177 -30.86 -23.25 4.91
C THR A 177 -29.86 -22.88 3.81
N PRO A 178 -30.17 -21.87 2.96
CA PRO A 178 -29.32 -21.54 1.83
C PRO A 178 -28.02 -20.87 2.29
N THR A 179 -26.89 -21.32 1.75
CA THR A 179 -25.53 -20.80 2.05
C THR A 179 -24.87 -20.10 0.86
N LEU A 180 -25.63 -19.86 -0.22
CA LEU A 180 -25.17 -19.43 -1.55
C LEU A 180 -24.20 -20.41 -2.24
N SER A 181 -23.95 -21.58 -1.64
CA SER A 181 -23.27 -22.72 -2.27
C SER A 181 -24.28 -23.62 -2.98
N ASP A 182 -23.78 -24.40 -3.93
CA ASP A 182 -24.55 -25.50 -4.54
C ASP A 182 -24.59 -26.72 -3.59
N HIS A 183 -23.63 -26.82 -2.65
CA HIS A 183 -23.63 -27.78 -1.55
C HIS A 183 -24.53 -27.33 -0.39
N ARG A 184 -25.15 -28.30 0.29
CA ARG A 184 -25.97 -28.13 1.49
C ARG A 184 -25.13 -28.40 2.73
N VAL A 185 -25.49 -27.78 3.85
CA VAL A 185 -24.79 -27.97 5.12
C VAL A 185 -25.32 -29.23 5.78
N ILE A 186 -24.43 -30.10 6.21
CA ILE A 186 -24.76 -31.25 7.05
C ILE A 186 -24.58 -30.82 8.51
N LEU A 187 -25.59 -31.07 9.33
CA LEU A 187 -25.53 -30.90 10.78
C LEU A 187 -25.44 -32.29 11.41
N CYS A 188 -24.39 -32.51 12.20
CA CYS A 188 -24.14 -33.75 12.91
C CYS A 188 -23.83 -33.43 14.38
N SER A 189 -24.46 -34.14 15.32
CA SER A 189 -24.13 -34.08 16.74
C SER A 189 -23.41 -35.34 17.20
N ILE A 190 -22.52 -35.22 18.16
CA ILE A 190 -21.90 -36.36 18.84
C ILE A 190 -22.11 -36.23 20.35
N GLU A 191 -22.47 -37.33 20.99
CA GLU A 191 -22.56 -37.42 22.44
C GLU A 191 -21.17 -37.55 23.05
N VAL A 192 -20.83 -36.59 23.91
CA VAL A 192 -19.53 -36.50 24.59
C VAL A 192 -19.72 -36.66 26.09
N GLU A 193 -18.86 -37.45 26.73
CA GLU A 193 -18.88 -37.62 28.18
C GLU A 193 -18.45 -36.33 28.90
N GLN A 194 -19.12 -36.02 30.01
CA GLN A 194 -18.84 -34.82 30.80
C GLN A 194 -17.39 -34.87 31.32
N GLY A 195 -16.58 -33.86 30.95
CA GLY A 195 -15.18 -33.74 31.36
C GLY A 195 -14.16 -34.04 30.26
N ASN A 196 -14.57 -34.69 29.16
CA ASN A 196 -13.62 -35.10 28.10
C ASN A 196 -13.29 -33.98 27.11
N ILE A 197 -14.06 -32.89 27.07
CA ILE A 197 -13.70 -31.68 26.31
C ILE A 197 -13.01 -30.68 27.24
N THR A 198 -11.74 -30.37 26.94
CA THR A 198 -11.02 -29.31 27.66
C THR A 198 -11.53 -27.95 27.23
N VAL A 199 -12.33 -27.31 28.09
CA VAL A 199 -12.82 -25.95 27.89
C VAL A 199 -11.81 -24.95 28.46
N ARG A 200 -11.52 -23.87 27.73
CA ARG A 200 -10.77 -22.73 28.25
C ARG A 200 -11.54 -22.12 29.41
N LYS A 201 -10.99 -22.20 30.63
CA LYS A 201 -11.45 -21.36 31.74
C LYS A 201 -11.34 -19.91 31.30
N LYS A 202 -12.47 -19.23 31.10
CA LYS A 202 -12.48 -17.77 30.94
C LYS A 202 -11.85 -17.17 32.19
N GLN A 203 -10.67 -16.58 32.05
CA GLN A 203 -10.30 -15.52 32.98
C GLN A 203 -11.34 -14.43 32.78
N ASP A 204 -12.05 -14.10 33.86
CA ASP A 204 -13.06 -13.05 33.87
C ASP A 204 -12.37 -11.70 33.68
N THR A 205 -12.06 -11.35 32.44
CA THR A 205 -11.57 -10.02 32.09
C THR A 205 -12.77 -9.10 31.94
N TRP A 206 -13.28 -8.64 33.09
CA TRP A 206 -14.30 -7.62 33.14
C TRP A 206 -13.70 -6.27 32.71
N LYS A 207 -14.37 -5.55 31.82
CA LYS A 207 -13.96 -4.20 31.41
C LYS A 207 -14.46 -3.18 32.43
N PHE A 208 -13.51 -2.53 33.09
CA PHE A 208 -13.72 -1.50 34.09
C PHE A 208 -13.77 -0.11 33.44
N THR A 209 -14.96 0.31 32.97
CA THR A 209 -15.14 1.54 32.18
C THR A 209 -16.47 2.24 32.47
N GLY A 210 -16.51 3.56 32.24
CA GLY A 210 -17.72 4.40 32.37
C GLY A 210 -18.24 4.48 33.80
N ARG A 211 -19.58 4.47 33.95
CA ARG A 211 -20.28 4.60 35.24
C ARG A 211 -19.80 3.67 36.36
N LYS A 212 -19.32 2.47 36.00
CA LYS A 212 -18.79 1.48 36.96
C LYS A 212 -17.40 1.84 37.48
N LYS A 213 -16.60 2.52 36.66
CA LYS A 213 -15.33 3.09 37.08
C LYS A 213 -15.56 4.24 38.05
N GLU A 214 -16.55 5.08 37.77
CA GLU A 214 -16.95 6.17 38.65
C GLU A 214 -17.43 5.65 40.00
N GLU A 215 -18.33 4.66 40.02
CA GLU A 215 -18.84 4.02 41.25
C GLU A 215 -17.72 3.38 42.10
N PHE A 216 -16.77 2.68 41.47
CA PHE A 216 -15.62 2.14 42.20
C PHE A 216 -14.69 3.22 42.74
N LEU A 217 -14.40 4.25 41.94
CA LEU A 217 -13.54 5.35 42.38
C LEU A 217 -14.17 6.10 43.55
N GLU A 218 -15.49 6.27 43.53
CA GLU A 218 -16.25 6.87 44.62
C GLU A 218 -16.18 6.00 45.89
N ILE A 219 -16.39 4.68 45.78
CA ILE A 219 -16.27 3.76 46.92
C ILE A 219 -14.85 3.77 47.50
N ILE A 220 -13.82 3.76 46.65
CA ILE A 220 -12.42 3.80 47.09
C ILE A 220 -12.08 5.15 47.73
N GLN A 221 -12.53 6.27 47.16
CA GLN A 221 -12.31 7.60 47.74
C GLN A 221 -12.95 7.72 49.11
N ASN A 222 -14.20 7.26 49.27
CA ASN A 222 -14.91 7.32 50.54
C ASN A 222 -14.28 6.42 51.62
N ARG A 223 -13.54 5.38 51.24
CA ARG A 223 -12.88 4.44 52.15
C ARG A 223 -11.37 4.61 52.20
N MET A 224 -10.82 5.68 51.63
CA MET A 224 -9.39 5.80 51.38
C MET A 224 -8.58 5.86 52.69
N GLU A 225 -9.06 6.57 53.70
CA GLU A 225 -8.38 6.68 55.00
C GLU A 225 -8.45 5.38 55.81
N GLU A 226 -9.56 4.64 55.72
CA GLU A 226 -9.68 3.29 56.30
C GLU A 226 -8.69 2.32 55.63
N LEU A 227 -8.69 2.28 54.29
CA LEU A 227 -7.86 1.36 53.51
C LEU A 227 -6.35 1.59 53.67
N LYS A 228 -5.90 2.84 53.88
CA LYS A 228 -4.48 3.19 54.10
C LYS A 228 -3.91 2.62 55.41
N THR A 229 -4.76 2.33 56.38
CA THR A 229 -4.35 1.81 57.70
C THR A 229 -4.30 0.29 57.75
N LEU A 230 -4.72 -0.40 56.70
CA LEU A 230 -4.76 -1.86 56.62
C LEU A 230 -3.42 -2.44 56.16
N GLU A 231 -3.10 -3.63 56.67
CA GLU A 231 -2.04 -4.48 56.14
C GLU A 231 -2.33 -4.88 54.68
N ALA A 232 -1.27 -5.08 53.89
CA ALA A 232 -1.36 -5.24 52.44
C ALA A 232 -2.30 -6.38 52.00
N GLU A 233 -2.28 -7.53 52.68
CA GLU A 233 -3.16 -8.67 52.35
C GLU A 233 -4.63 -8.35 52.60
N GLU A 234 -4.93 -7.63 53.69
CA GLU A 234 -6.29 -7.25 54.05
C GLU A 234 -6.83 -6.16 53.12
N MET A 235 -5.98 -5.19 52.74
CA MET A 235 -6.31 -4.19 51.73
C MET A 235 -6.67 -4.85 50.39
N VAL A 236 -5.88 -5.83 49.93
CA VAL A 236 -6.16 -6.58 48.70
C VAL A 236 -7.49 -7.32 48.80
N ARG A 237 -7.78 -7.96 49.95
CA ARG A 237 -9.05 -8.66 50.18
C ARG A 237 -10.24 -7.70 50.11
N GLN A 238 -10.14 -6.54 50.73
CA GLN A 238 -11.20 -5.53 50.76
C GLN A 238 -11.47 -4.92 49.38
N VAL A 239 -10.42 -4.52 48.65
CA VAL A 239 -10.54 -4.01 47.27
C VAL A 239 -11.12 -5.09 46.35
N THR A 240 -10.72 -6.35 46.53
CA THR A 240 -11.28 -7.49 45.77
C THR A 240 -12.77 -7.68 46.05
N ASN A 241 -13.22 -7.51 47.29
CA ASN A 241 -14.63 -7.60 47.64
C ASN A 241 -15.46 -6.45 47.07
N ILE A 242 -14.93 -5.22 47.07
CA ILE A 242 -15.57 -4.07 46.38
C ILE A 242 -15.72 -4.38 44.89
N CYS A 243 -14.66 -4.90 44.24
CA CYS A 243 -14.73 -5.33 42.85
C CYS A 243 -15.80 -6.41 42.62
N LYS A 244 -15.98 -7.36 43.55
CA LYS A 244 -17.01 -8.40 43.47
C LYS A 244 -18.42 -7.84 43.66
N GLN A 245 -18.62 -6.83 44.51
CA GLN A 245 -19.92 -6.18 44.73
C GLN A 245 -20.38 -5.40 43.49
N ILE A 246 -19.46 -4.72 42.80
CA ILE A 246 -19.76 -3.93 41.59
C ILE A 246 -19.95 -4.85 40.36
N LYS A 247 -19.47 -6.10 40.44
CA LYS A 247 -19.65 -7.10 39.38
C LYS A 247 -21.12 -7.55 39.34
N PRO A 248 -21.85 -7.37 38.23
CA PRO A 248 -23.22 -7.88 38.14
C PRO A 248 -23.20 -9.41 38.21
N GLY A 249 -24.02 -9.99 39.08
CA GLY A 249 -24.28 -11.43 39.10
C GLY A 249 -24.91 -11.85 37.78
N HIS A 250 -24.20 -12.67 36.99
CA HIS A 250 -24.78 -13.29 35.81
C HIS A 250 -25.77 -14.38 36.25
N ARG A 251 -27.06 -14.08 36.29
CA ARG A 251 -28.10 -15.12 36.17
C ARG A 251 -27.93 -15.75 34.78
N GLY A 252 -27.69 -17.05 34.76
CA GLY A 252 -27.41 -17.83 33.55
C GLY A 252 -28.61 -17.85 32.60
N GLN A 253 -28.67 -16.90 31.67
CA GLN A 253 -29.27 -17.14 30.37
C GLN A 253 -28.13 -17.55 29.44
N GLN A 254 -28.22 -18.75 28.85
CA GLN A 254 -27.37 -19.13 27.71
C GLN A 254 -27.52 -18.04 26.65
N LYS A 255 -26.47 -17.21 26.49
CA LYS A 255 -26.47 -16.17 25.46
C LYS A 255 -26.30 -16.85 24.12
N ARG A 256 -27.29 -16.72 23.24
CA ARG A 256 -27.18 -17.06 21.81
C ARG A 256 -25.87 -16.53 21.24
N ARG A 257 -25.24 -17.33 20.38
CA ARG A 257 -23.95 -16.97 19.75
C ARG A 257 -24.13 -15.68 18.95
N LYS A 258 -23.21 -14.72 19.14
CA LYS A 258 -23.26 -13.44 18.43
C LYS A 258 -23.21 -13.68 16.92
N GLU A 259 -24.19 -13.13 16.21
CA GLU A 259 -24.28 -13.14 14.75
C GLU A 259 -23.04 -12.51 14.09
N VAL A 260 -22.87 -12.73 12.79
CA VAL A 260 -21.82 -12.05 12.01
C VAL A 260 -22.12 -10.54 11.89
N TYR A 261 -21.07 -9.71 11.84
CA TYR A 261 -21.19 -8.24 11.96
C TYR A 261 -22.06 -7.56 10.90
N TRP A 262 -22.26 -8.21 9.75
CA TRP A 262 -23.06 -7.72 8.63
C TRP A 262 -24.48 -8.29 8.61
N TRP A 263 -24.84 -9.16 9.56
CA TRP A 263 -26.16 -9.76 9.64
C TRP A 263 -27.19 -8.75 10.14
N ASN A 264 -28.38 -8.79 9.54
CA ASN A 264 -29.52 -7.95 9.92
C ASN A 264 -30.85 -8.63 9.49
N ASN A 265 -31.97 -8.06 9.92
CA ASN A 265 -33.30 -8.60 9.66
C ASN A 265 -33.64 -8.66 8.15
N GLU A 266 -33.16 -7.70 7.37
CA GLU A 266 -33.41 -7.65 5.92
C GLU A 266 -32.75 -8.83 5.19
N ILE A 267 -31.49 -9.13 5.54
CA ILE A 267 -30.78 -10.29 5.02
C ILE A 267 -31.44 -11.59 5.50
N ALA A 268 -31.86 -11.65 6.76
CA ALA A 268 -32.56 -12.81 7.30
C ALA A 268 -33.86 -13.11 6.53
N GLU A 269 -34.63 -12.07 6.21
CA GLU A 269 -35.88 -12.22 5.44
C GLU A 269 -35.62 -12.59 3.98
N GLN A 270 -34.67 -11.93 3.32
CA GLN A 270 -34.26 -12.28 1.96
C GLN A 270 -33.72 -13.72 1.87
N ARG A 271 -33.10 -14.23 2.95
CA ARG A 271 -32.65 -15.62 3.03
C ARG A 271 -33.83 -16.60 3.08
N LYS A 272 -34.94 -16.25 3.75
CA LYS A 272 -36.17 -17.05 3.75
C LYS A 272 -36.82 -17.08 2.36
N LEU A 273 -36.89 -15.93 1.68
CA LEU A 273 -37.42 -15.86 0.29
C LEU A 273 -36.59 -16.73 -0.67
N CYS A 274 -35.27 -16.64 -0.57
CA CYS A 274 -34.36 -17.50 -1.33
C CYS A 274 -34.57 -19.00 -1.05
N LEU A 275 -34.83 -19.37 0.21
CA LEU A 275 -35.18 -20.75 0.59
C LEU A 275 -36.52 -21.19 0.00
N GLN A 276 -37.55 -20.34 0.04
CA GLN A 276 -38.86 -20.63 -0.54
C GLN A 276 -38.76 -20.88 -2.04
N ALA A 277 -38.06 -20.00 -2.78
CA ALA A 277 -37.82 -20.15 -4.20
C ALA A 277 -37.02 -21.43 -4.53
N ARG A 278 -35.99 -21.76 -3.73
CA ARG A 278 -35.23 -23.01 -3.88
C ARG A 278 -36.13 -24.25 -3.71
N ARG A 279 -37.03 -24.23 -2.72
CA ARG A 279 -37.95 -25.35 -2.45
C ARG A 279 -38.95 -25.52 -3.60
N GLN A 280 -39.48 -24.43 -4.15
CA GLN A 280 -40.36 -24.46 -5.31
C GLN A 280 -39.66 -25.09 -6.52
N TRP A 281 -38.46 -24.61 -6.86
CA TRP A 281 -37.65 -25.18 -7.94
C TRP A 281 -37.26 -26.65 -7.72
N THR A 282 -36.90 -27.04 -6.50
CA THR A 282 -36.53 -28.44 -6.22
C THR A 282 -37.74 -29.37 -6.33
N ARG A 283 -38.93 -28.91 -5.92
CA ARG A 283 -40.18 -29.67 -6.05
C ARG A 283 -40.64 -29.79 -7.49
N SER A 284 -40.51 -28.74 -8.31
CA SER A 284 -40.89 -28.78 -9.73
C SER A 284 -40.06 -29.78 -10.55
N ARG A 285 -38.90 -30.22 -10.05
CA ARG A 285 -38.08 -31.27 -10.70
C ARG A 285 -38.54 -32.70 -10.41
N ARG A 286 -39.36 -32.92 -9.36
CA ARG A 286 -39.83 -34.25 -8.96
C ARG A 286 -41.18 -34.62 -9.58
N ASP A 287 -41.79 -33.70 -10.31
CA ASP A 287 -43.14 -33.81 -10.87
C ASP A 287 -43.01 -34.07 -12.38
N GLU A 288 -43.09 -35.34 -12.80
CA GLU A 288 -42.86 -35.76 -14.20
C GLU A 288 -43.94 -35.21 -15.16
N ASP A 289 -45.10 -34.81 -14.63
CA ASP A 289 -46.27 -34.35 -15.39
C ASP A 289 -46.30 -32.82 -15.64
N ARG A 290 -45.30 -32.05 -15.17
CA ARG A 290 -45.30 -30.57 -15.32
C ARG A 290 -44.58 -30.10 -16.58
N GLU A 291 -45.20 -29.14 -17.27
CA GLU A 291 -44.61 -28.46 -18.44
C GLU A 291 -43.20 -27.92 -18.15
N GLN A 292 -42.26 -28.22 -19.06
CA GLN A 292 -40.84 -27.85 -18.99
C GLN A 292 -40.62 -26.33 -18.74
N GLY A 293 -41.58 -25.48 -19.15
CA GLY A 293 -41.57 -24.03 -18.92
C GLY A 293 -41.69 -23.61 -17.45
N SER A 294 -42.44 -24.35 -16.62
CA SER A 294 -42.63 -24.00 -15.20
C SER A 294 -41.36 -24.24 -14.36
N ASN A 295 -40.57 -25.25 -14.69
CA ASN A 295 -39.31 -25.53 -14.00
C ASN A 295 -38.23 -24.47 -14.29
N GLU A 296 -38.14 -24.03 -15.55
CA GLU A 296 -37.24 -22.96 -15.98
C GLU A 296 -37.59 -21.61 -15.31
N GLU A 297 -38.88 -21.29 -15.20
CA GLU A 297 -39.36 -20.10 -14.49
C GLU A 297 -39.02 -20.16 -12.99
N ASN A 298 -39.28 -21.28 -12.31
CA ASN A 298 -38.91 -21.46 -10.91
C ASN A 298 -37.39 -21.36 -10.68
N TYR A 299 -36.58 -21.84 -11.62
CA TYR A 299 -35.13 -21.69 -11.58
C TYR A 299 -34.69 -20.23 -11.73
N ARG A 300 -35.31 -19.47 -12.64
CA ARG A 300 -35.05 -18.02 -12.80
C ARG A 300 -35.38 -17.27 -11.52
N THR A 301 -36.53 -17.54 -10.90
CA THR A 301 -36.93 -16.96 -9.61
C THR A 301 -35.91 -17.27 -8.52
N PHE A 302 -35.48 -18.53 -8.39
CA PHE A 302 -34.43 -18.90 -7.43
C PHE A 302 -33.11 -18.14 -7.68
N LYS A 303 -32.69 -18.01 -8.95
CA LYS A 303 -31.47 -17.28 -9.33
C LYS A 303 -31.57 -15.79 -8.99
N GLU A 304 -32.74 -15.19 -9.20
CA GLU A 304 -33.01 -13.79 -8.85
C GLU A 304 -32.95 -13.57 -7.34
N GLU A 305 -33.64 -14.39 -6.54
CA GLU A 305 -33.63 -14.30 -5.08
C GLU A 305 -32.23 -14.58 -4.49
N LYS A 306 -31.47 -15.52 -5.08
CA LYS A 306 -30.05 -15.76 -4.77
C LYS A 306 -29.19 -14.52 -5.06
N GLY A 307 -29.46 -13.84 -6.18
CA GLY A 307 -28.80 -12.59 -6.57
C GLY A 307 -29.08 -11.43 -5.61
N LYS A 308 -30.35 -11.23 -5.25
CA LYS A 308 -30.79 -10.23 -4.25
C LYS A 308 -30.10 -10.46 -2.90
N LEU A 309 -30.11 -11.70 -2.39
CA LEU A 309 -29.43 -12.05 -1.13
C LEU A 309 -27.93 -11.73 -1.18
N LYS A 310 -27.25 -12.06 -2.28
CA LYS A 310 -25.82 -11.75 -2.46
C LYS A 310 -25.56 -10.24 -2.44
N LYS A 311 -26.42 -9.46 -3.10
CA LYS A 311 -26.31 -8.00 -3.18
C LYS A 311 -26.48 -7.35 -1.79
N LEU A 312 -27.52 -7.74 -1.04
CA LEU A 312 -27.75 -7.22 0.31
C LEU A 312 -26.57 -7.49 1.26
N ILE A 313 -26.00 -8.70 1.21
CA ILE A 313 -24.81 -9.03 2.02
C ILE A 313 -23.62 -8.13 1.65
N GLN A 314 -23.40 -7.87 0.36
CA GLN A 314 -22.33 -6.98 -0.08
C GLN A 314 -22.55 -5.54 0.35
N GLU A 315 -23.79 -5.05 0.28
CA GLU A 315 -24.18 -3.70 0.71
C GLU A 315 -24.02 -3.54 2.22
N ALA A 316 -24.54 -4.46 3.03
CA ALA A 316 -24.38 -4.43 4.48
C ALA A 316 -22.90 -4.41 4.91
N LYS A 317 -22.05 -5.21 4.24
CA LYS A 317 -20.59 -5.18 4.49
C LYS A 317 -19.96 -3.84 4.12
N ARG A 318 -20.35 -3.24 2.99
CA ARG A 318 -19.85 -1.91 2.57
C ARG A 318 -20.29 -0.82 3.54
N THR A 319 -21.54 -0.87 4.01
CA THR A 319 -22.07 0.07 5.00
C THR A 319 -21.30 -0.03 6.31
N LYS A 320 -21.10 -1.25 6.83
CA LYS A 320 -20.27 -1.48 8.04
C LYS A 320 -18.84 -0.98 7.87
N TRP A 321 -18.25 -1.13 6.68
CA TRP A 321 -16.92 -0.57 6.40
C TRP A 321 -16.91 0.97 6.39
N LYS A 322 -17.95 1.61 5.84
CA LYS A 322 -18.09 3.09 5.89
C LYS A 322 -18.29 3.59 7.32
N GLU A 323 -19.13 2.92 8.11
CA GLU A 323 -19.32 3.21 9.53
C GLU A 323 -17.98 3.17 10.28
N LEU A 324 -17.19 2.13 10.04
CA LEU A 324 -15.85 1.97 10.63
C LEU A 324 -14.88 3.09 10.22
N ILE A 325 -14.97 3.58 8.98
CA ILE A 325 -14.17 4.73 8.51
C ILE A 325 -14.63 6.03 9.17
N ASN A 326 -15.94 6.24 9.28
CA ASN A 326 -16.48 7.44 9.91
C ASN A 326 -16.15 7.48 11.41
N GLU A 327 -16.19 6.32 12.09
CA GLU A 327 -15.74 6.20 13.48
C GLU A 327 -14.30 6.70 13.66
N LEU A 328 -13.40 6.45 12.70
CA LEU A 328 -12.02 6.95 12.77
C LEU A 328 -11.93 8.50 12.78
N GLU A 329 -12.94 9.22 12.29
CA GLU A 329 -12.97 10.68 12.39
C GLU A 329 -13.31 11.15 13.82
N GLU A 330 -14.11 10.36 14.55
CA GLU A 330 -14.56 10.63 15.91
C GLU A 330 -13.58 10.07 16.97
N ASP A 331 -13.34 8.76 16.92
CA ASP A 331 -12.45 7.99 17.79
C ASP A 331 -11.44 7.13 16.99
N ILE A 332 -10.23 7.67 16.83
CA ILE A 332 -9.11 6.96 16.22
C ILE A 332 -8.65 5.72 17.00
N TRP A 333 -9.15 5.48 18.22
CA TRP A 333 -8.78 4.35 19.09
C TRP A 333 -9.87 3.31 19.23
N GLY A 334 -10.99 3.50 18.52
CA GLY A 334 -12.17 2.65 18.60
C GLY A 334 -12.00 1.27 17.96
N GLU A 335 -13.07 0.77 17.36
CA GLU A 335 -13.11 -0.58 16.81
C GLU A 335 -12.14 -0.73 15.63
N ALA A 336 -12.05 0.29 14.77
CA ALA A 336 -11.18 0.33 13.61
C ALA A 336 -9.70 0.12 13.96
N TYR A 337 -9.19 0.88 14.95
CA TYR A 337 -7.82 0.73 15.44
C TYR A 337 -7.57 -0.66 16.02
N THR A 338 -8.51 -1.15 16.82
CA THR A 338 -8.40 -2.49 17.42
C THR A 338 -8.30 -3.58 16.34
N ILE A 339 -9.06 -3.47 15.25
CA ILE A 339 -8.99 -4.39 14.11
C ILE A 339 -7.61 -4.32 13.45
N VAL A 340 -7.13 -3.12 13.13
CA VAL A 340 -5.83 -2.92 12.45
C VAL A 340 -4.67 -3.43 13.30
N VAL A 341 -4.62 -3.08 14.59
CA VAL A 341 -3.56 -3.53 15.50
C VAL A 341 -3.57 -5.05 15.66
N LYS A 342 -4.75 -5.68 15.73
CA LYS A 342 -4.83 -7.15 15.77
C LYS A 342 -4.28 -7.78 14.50
N LYS A 343 -4.59 -7.23 13.33
CA LYS A 343 -4.04 -7.70 12.05
C LYS A 343 -2.53 -7.49 11.96
N LEU A 344 -2.02 -6.33 12.38
CA LEU A 344 -0.60 -6.03 12.41
C LEU A 344 0.17 -7.00 13.31
N LYS A 345 -0.31 -7.20 14.55
CA LYS A 345 0.26 -8.17 15.49
C LYS A 345 0.29 -9.60 14.91
N ARG A 346 -0.72 -10.00 14.14
CA ARG A 346 -0.72 -11.30 13.44
C ARG A 346 0.33 -11.35 12.34
N GLY A 347 0.38 -10.33 11.49
CA GLY A 347 1.36 -10.24 10.40
C GLY A 347 2.78 -10.37 10.93
N ILE A 348 3.08 -9.68 12.03
CA ILE A 348 4.43 -9.72 12.62
C ILE A 348 4.74 -11.09 13.22
N ARG A 349 3.79 -11.75 13.91
CA ARG A 349 4.01 -13.13 14.38
C ARG A 349 4.33 -14.12 13.27
N ARG A 350 3.72 -13.94 12.08
CA ARG A 350 4.04 -14.76 10.89
C ARG A 350 5.47 -14.50 10.43
N VAL A 351 5.89 -13.23 10.40
CA VAL A 351 7.26 -12.84 10.06
C VAL A 351 8.25 -13.39 11.11
N GLU A 352 7.94 -13.30 12.40
CA GLU A 352 8.76 -13.88 13.48
C GLU A 352 8.91 -15.39 13.34
N ALA A 353 7.82 -16.13 13.11
CA ALA A 353 7.88 -17.57 12.91
C ALA A 353 8.73 -17.96 11.68
N TRP A 354 8.53 -17.28 10.56
CA TRP A 354 9.34 -17.50 9.36
C TRP A 354 10.81 -17.15 9.56
N LEU A 355 11.11 -16.05 10.26
CA LEU A 355 12.49 -15.67 10.59
C LEU A 355 13.14 -16.75 11.46
N GLN A 356 12.43 -17.29 12.46
CA GLN A 356 12.93 -18.37 13.31
C GLN A 356 13.22 -19.65 12.51
N GLU A 357 12.31 -20.06 11.62
CA GLU A 357 12.53 -21.19 10.70
C GLU A 357 13.75 -20.96 9.80
N ALA A 358 14.00 -19.71 9.38
CA ALA A 358 15.16 -19.33 8.59
C ALA A 358 16.45 -19.08 9.43
N GLY A 359 16.42 -19.27 10.75
CA GLY A 359 17.56 -19.01 11.64
C GLY A 359 17.91 -17.52 11.82
N LEU A 360 16.96 -16.62 11.56
CA LEU A 360 17.10 -15.17 11.66
C LEU A 360 16.34 -14.61 12.88
N THR A 361 16.76 -13.44 13.37
CA THR A 361 16.08 -12.72 14.46
C THR A 361 15.72 -11.32 14.02
N LEU A 362 14.53 -10.84 14.42
CA LEU A 362 14.10 -9.48 14.14
C LEU A 362 14.97 -8.49 14.94
N ALA A 363 15.54 -7.50 14.25
CA ALA A 363 16.33 -6.41 14.84
C ALA A 363 15.41 -5.23 15.18
N PRO A 364 14.98 -5.06 16.45
CA PRO A 364 13.92 -4.12 16.76
C PRO A 364 14.36 -2.66 16.62
N GLU A 365 15.65 -2.37 16.85
CA GLU A 365 16.25 -1.05 16.66
C GLU A 365 16.25 -0.56 15.21
N LYS A 366 16.11 -1.49 14.25
CA LYS A 366 15.99 -1.19 12.81
C LYS A 366 14.54 -1.13 12.34
N THR A 367 13.58 -1.47 13.20
CA THR A 367 12.16 -1.51 12.84
C THR A 367 11.49 -0.18 13.18
N GLU A 368 10.96 0.48 12.16
CA GLU A 368 10.31 1.78 12.30
C GLU A 368 8.82 1.68 11.95
N ILE A 369 7.98 2.42 12.66
CA ILE A 369 6.56 2.54 12.35
C ILE A 369 6.27 3.99 12.00
N ILE A 370 5.66 4.23 10.85
CA ILE A 370 5.11 5.53 10.46
C ILE A 370 3.60 5.45 10.40
N MET A 371 2.92 6.44 10.97
CA MET A 371 1.46 6.55 10.90
C MET A 371 1.09 7.54 9.81
N VAL A 372 0.70 7.03 8.64
CA VAL A 372 0.28 7.85 7.49
C VAL A 372 -1.19 8.25 7.66
N ARG A 373 -1.44 9.56 7.77
CA ARG A 373 -2.73 10.23 8.04
C ARG A 373 -3.32 10.05 9.46
N GLY A 374 -3.26 11.14 10.21
CA GLY A 374 -4.17 11.57 11.27
C GLY A 374 -4.01 13.08 11.48
N LYS A 375 -5.11 13.84 11.65
CA LYS A 375 -5.04 15.30 11.91
C LYS A 375 -4.50 15.64 13.30
N ARG A 376 -4.54 14.68 14.23
CA ARG A 376 -4.16 14.84 15.64
C ARG A 376 -2.75 14.30 15.85
N GLN A 377 -1.90 15.05 16.55
CA GLN A 377 -0.58 14.58 16.97
C GLN A 377 -0.74 13.31 17.82
N TRP A 378 0.05 12.28 17.49
CA TRP A 378 0.22 11.11 18.35
C TRP A 378 0.79 11.55 19.70
N ARG A 379 0.07 11.27 20.79
CA ARG A 379 0.49 11.54 22.18
C ARG A 379 0.65 10.25 23.02
N GLY A 380 0.72 9.08 22.37
CA GLY A 380 0.82 7.76 23.01
C GLY A 380 2.25 7.19 23.03
N GLY A 381 2.43 6.06 23.73
CA GLY A 381 3.67 5.25 23.68
C GLY A 381 3.85 4.49 22.35
N GLY A 382 4.89 3.66 22.21
CA GLY A 382 5.11 2.84 21.00
C GLY A 382 4.08 1.73 20.80
N ILE A 383 4.23 0.94 19.72
CA ILE A 383 3.44 -0.29 19.52
C ILE A 383 4.24 -1.47 20.10
N ASN A 384 3.67 -2.14 21.11
CA ASN A 384 4.26 -3.37 21.65
C ASN A 384 4.06 -4.55 20.70
N ILE A 385 5.16 -5.11 20.21
CA ILE A 385 5.21 -6.26 19.34
C ILE A 385 6.28 -7.20 19.88
N GLY A 386 5.89 -8.44 20.23
CA GLY A 386 6.82 -9.44 20.76
C GLY A 386 7.47 -9.08 22.11
N GLY A 387 6.88 -8.15 22.89
CA GLY A 387 7.50 -7.64 24.12
C GLY A 387 8.35 -6.39 23.91
N ILE A 388 8.57 -5.98 22.65
CA ILE A 388 9.38 -4.82 22.30
C ILE A 388 8.48 -3.64 21.94
N MET A 389 8.79 -2.47 22.50
CA MET A 389 8.07 -1.23 22.24
C MET A 389 8.66 -0.53 21.02
N LEU A 390 7.98 -0.59 19.87
CA LEU A 390 8.44 0.10 18.66
C LEU A 390 7.94 1.55 18.63
N PRO A 391 8.83 2.55 18.55
CA PRO A 391 8.43 3.95 18.52
C PRO A 391 7.77 4.30 17.18
N ILE A 392 6.72 5.12 17.22
CA ILE A 392 6.14 5.72 16.02
C ILE A 392 6.99 6.95 15.64
N LYS A 393 7.55 6.93 14.44
CA LYS A 393 8.34 8.02 13.87
C LYS A 393 7.49 8.87 12.92
N ASN A 394 7.90 10.12 12.75
CA ASN A 394 7.29 11.05 11.79
C ASN A 394 7.82 10.87 10.37
N GLU A 395 8.93 10.15 10.22
CA GLU A 395 9.59 9.85 8.95
C GLU A 395 10.23 8.46 9.00
N ALA A 396 10.34 7.82 7.83
CA ALA A 396 11.07 6.57 7.64
C ALA A 396 11.63 6.49 6.23
N LYS A 397 12.75 5.76 6.07
CA LYS A 397 13.37 5.52 4.78
C LYS A 397 12.93 4.17 4.21
N TYR A 398 12.31 4.18 3.04
CA TYR A 398 11.88 2.98 2.34
C TYR A 398 12.47 2.95 0.93
N LEU A 399 13.27 1.92 0.64
CA LEU A 399 13.94 1.73 -0.66
C LEU A 399 14.62 3.01 -1.20
N GLY A 400 15.33 3.73 -0.31
CA GLY A 400 16.04 4.96 -0.69
C GLY A 400 15.20 6.24 -0.70
N VAL A 401 13.87 6.14 -0.59
CA VAL A 401 12.94 7.29 -0.52
C VAL A 401 12.55 7.56 0.93
N TRP A 402 12.57 8.84 1.33
CA TRP A 402 12.11 9.23 2.66
C TRP A 402 10.62 9.55 2.64
N LEU A 403 9.86 8.82 3.45
CA LEU A 403 8.43 9.01 3.67
C LEU A 403 8.25 9.84 4.93
N ASP A 404 7.40 10.85 4.89
CA ASP A 404 6.92 11.55 6.09
C ASP A 404 5.45 11.19 6.38
N HIS A 405 5.02 11.31 7.64
CA HIS A 405 3.66 11.00 8.09
C HIS A 405 2.54 11.75 7.34
N ARG A 406 2.85 12.87 6.66
CA ARG A 406 1.90 13.64 5.84
C ARG A 406 2.00 13.33 4.35
N MET A 407 2.95 12.49 3.94
CA MET A 407 3.24 12.15 2.54
C MET A 407 3.48 13.41 1.68
N LYS A 408 4.16 14.41 2.25
CA LYS A 408 4.58 15.63 1.53
C LYS A 408 5.94 15.49 0.86
N TYR A 409 6.75 14.52 1.28
CA TYR A 409 8.09 14.21 0.77
C TYR A 409 9.11 15.36 0.85
N ASN A 410 8.82 16.43 1.59
CA ASN A 410 9.72 17.56 1.79
C ASN A 410 11.08 17.09 2.34
N ILE A 411 11.06 16.16 3.29
CA ILE A 411 12.26 15.58 3.89
C ILE A 411 13.11 14.81 2.86
N HIS A 412 12.47 14.14 1.90
CA HIS A 412 13.18 13.45 0.82
C HIS A 412 13.89 14.45 -0.09
N ILE A 413 13.18 15.51 -0.49
CA ILE A 413 13.72 16.57 -1.33
C ILE A 413 14.91 17.26 -0.64
N GLU A 414 14.79 17.56 0.65
CA GLU A 414 15.87 18.17 1.45
C GLU A 414 17.11 17.26 1.52
N LYS A 415 16.94 15.99 1.88
CA LYS A 415 18.07 15.04 1.94
C LYS A 415 18.69 14.78 0.57
N ALA A 416 17.89 14.76 -0.50
CA ALA A 416 18.39 14.66 -1.88
C ALA A 416 19.18 15.92 -2.27
N ALA A 417 18.72 17.10 -1.89
CA ALA A 417 19.42 18.36 -2.13
C ALA A 417 20.76 18.43 -1.39
N GLU A 418 20.80 18.06 -0.10
CA GLU A 418 22.04 18.00 0.68
C GLU A 418 23.05 17.01 0.10
N LYS A 419 22.58 15.83 -0.33
CA LYS A 419 23.45 14.82 -0.96
C LYS A 419 24.00 15.36 -2.29
N THR A 420 23.16 16.01 -3.08
CA THR A 420 23.55 16.63 -4.35
C THR A 420 24.57 17.74 -4.14
N GLU A 421 24.38 18.59 -3.13
CA GLU A 421 25.30 19.67 -2.78
C GLU A 421 26.68 19.13 -2.37
N ARG A 422 26.74 18.05 -1.58
CA ARG A 422 28.02 17.40 -1.24
C ARG A 422 28.79 16.95 -2.48
N VAL A 423 28.09 16.34 -3.44
CA VAL A 423 28.69 15.92 -4.72
C VAL A 423 29.16 17.12 -5.53
N ILE A 424 28.36 18.18 -5.63
CA ILE A 424 28.72 19.41 -6.34
C ILE A 424 29.94 20.08 -5.70
N ASN A 425 30.00 20.15 -4.37
CA ASN A 425 31.11 20.77 -3.64
C ASN A 425 32.41 19.98 -3.80
N ALA A 426 32.36 18.65 -3.86
CA ALA A 426 33.54 17.84 -4.17
C ALA A 426 34.07 18.14 -5.59
N LEU A 427 33.16 18.33 -6.55
CA LEU A 427 33.50 18.63 -7.94
C LEU A 427 33.87 20.11 -8.18
N HIS A 428 33.64 20.98 -7.20
CA HIS A 428 33.91 22.42 -7.32
C HIS A 428 35.39 22.70 -7.66
N ARG A 429 36.33 21.96 -7.03
CA ARG A 429 37.77 22.20 -7.20
C ARG A 429 38.28 21.94 -8.62
N ILE A 430 37.56 21.14 -9.41
CA ILE A 430 37.93 20.80 -10.79
C ILE A 430 37.14 21.61 -11.84
N LEU A 431 36.30 22.57 -11.41
CA LEU A 431 35.45 23.38 -12.29
C LEU A 431 35.63 24.90 -12.09
N PRO A 432 36.86 25.46 -12.19
CA PRO A 432 37.07 26.90 -12.07
C PRO A 432 36.34 27.66 -13.18
N ASN A 433 35.78 28.84 -12.90
CA ASN A 433 35.02 29.61 -13.91
C ASN A 433 35.92 30.10 -15.06
N ILE A 434 37.18 30.40 -14.78
CA ILE A 434 38.20 30.82 -15.75
C ILE A 434 39.17 29.65 -15.96
N GLY A 435 39.51 29.35 -17.22
CA GLY A 435 40.46 28.28 -17.57
C GLY A 435 39.97 26.84 -17.31
N GLY A 436 38.73 26.66 -16.82
CA GLY A 436 38.16 25.35 -16.53
C GLY A 436 37.40 24.70 -17.71
N PRO A 437 36.82 23.51 -17.50
CA PRO A 437 36.05 22.80 -18.53
C PRO A 437 34.89 23.63 -19.06
N GLN A 438 34.62 23.54 -20.37
CA GLN A 438 33.51 24.25 -21.02
C GLN A 438 32.14 23.64 -20.67
N THR A 439 31.06 24.36 -20.99
CA THR A 439 29.68 24.05 -20.57
C THR A 439 29.25 22.63 -20.89
N ARG A 440 29.62 22.07 -22.05
CA ARG A 440 29.22 20.71 -22.43
C ARG A 440 29.76 19.65 -21.47
N LYS A 441 31.01 19.80 -21.02
CA LYS A 441 31.63 18.92 -20.01
C LYS A 441 30.96 19.11 -18.63
N ARG A 442 30.58 20.34 -18.28
CA ARG A 442 29.86 20.65 -17.02
C ARG A 442 28.44 20.09 -16.97
N ARG A 443 27.76 19.95 -18.12
CA ARG A 443 26.41 19.33 -18.20
C ARG A 443 26.41 17.84 -17.83
N ILE A 444 27.51 17.13 -18.03
CA ILE A 444 27.62 15.73 -17.60
C ILE A 444 27.51 15.66 -16.07
N ILE A 445 28.16 16.59 -15.36
CA ILE A 445 28.12 16.69 -13.90
C ILE A 445 26.71 17.05 -13.41
N SER A 446 25.99 17.91 -14.15
CA SER A 446 24.60 18.20 -13.81
C SER A 446 23.68 17.00 -13.96
N THR A 447 24.00 16.04 -14.84
CA THR A 447 23.25 14.79 -14.98
C THR A 447 23.36 13.92 -13.73
N ALA A 448 24.56 13.82 -13.13
CA ALA A 448 24.75 13.11 -11.86
C ALA A 448 23.95 13.77 -10.72
N ALA A 449 24.02 15.10 -10.60
CA ALA A 449 23.24 15.86 -9.62
C ALA A 449 21.72 15.68 -9.82
N GLN A 450 21.24 15.74 -11.06
CA GLN A 450 19.84 15.48 -11.39
C GLN A 450 19.41 14.05 -11.05
N SER A 451 20.28 13.06 -11.25
CA SER A 451 19.96 11.67 -10.93
C SER A 451 19.69 11.47 -9.43
N ILE A 452 20.43 12.17 -8.57
CA ILE A 452 20.24 12.16 -7.12
C ILE A 452 18.95 12.89 -6.75
N MET A 453 18.76 14.11 -7.28
CA MET A 453 17.58 14.93 -6.99
C MET A 453 16.28 14.27 -7.44
N LEU A 454 16.29 13.57 -8.57
CA LEU A 454 15.11 12.98 -9.20
C LEU A 454 14.90 11.50 -8.81
N TYR A 455 15.64 11.00 -7.82
CA TYR A 455 15.48 9.63 -7.34
C TYR A 455 14.09 9.44 -6.73
N GLY A 456 13.31 8.50 -7.28
CA GLY A 456 11.93 8.23 -6.86
C GLY A 456 10.92 9.32 -7.22
N ALA A 457 11.25 10.22 -8.17
CA ALA A 457 10.37 11.32 -8.59
C ALA A 457 8.98 10.88 -9.01
N GLU A 458 8.85 9.65 -9.50
CA GLU A 458 7.60 9.02 -9.86
C GLU A 458 6.60 8.99 -8.68
N ILE A 459 7.11 8.92 -7.45
CA ILE A 459 6.34 8.82 -6.21
C ILE A 459 6.09 10.21 -5.61
N TRP A 460 7.14 11.05 -5.51
CA TRP A 460 7.05 12.31 -4.76
C TRP A 460 6.77 13.55 -5.62
N ALA A 461 6.89 13.49 -6.95
CA ALA A 461 6.64 14.65 -7.82
C ALA A 461 5.26 15.33 -7.61
N PRO A 462 4.15 14.60 -7.33
CA PRO A 462 2.86 15.23 -7.05
C PRO A 462 2.83 16.06 -5.77
N ALA A 463 3.70 15.77 -4.81
CA ALA A 463 3.73 16.41 -3.49
C ALA A 463 4.69 17.61 -3.42
N MET A 464 5.47 17.85 -4.48
CA MET A 464 6.47 18.90 -4.53
C MET A 464 5.84 20.30 -4.64
N ASP A 465 6.16 21.15 -3.66
CA ASP A 465 6.01 22.60 -3.76
C ASP A 465 7.29 23.21 -4.38
N VAL A 466 7.12 24.15 -5.30
CA VAL A 466 8.09 24.52 -6.35
C VAL A 466 9.33 25.27 -5.81
N GLN A 467 9.36 25.68 -4.54
CA GLN A 467 10.27 26.73 -4.08
C GLN A 467 11.62 26.29 -3.46
N LYS A 468 11.90 25.00 -3.27
CA LYS A 468 13.10 24.56 -2.49
C LYS A 468 14.31 24.10 -3.31
N TYR A 469 14.41 24.42 -4.60
CA TYR A 469 15.58 24.03 -5.40
C TYR A 469 16.76 25.00 -5.24
N ARG A 470 17.95 24.48 -4.92
CA ARG A 470 19.18 25.28 -4.81
C ARG A 470 19.82 25.53 -6.18
N LYS A 471 19.95 26.80 -6.58
CA LYS A 471 20.51 27.25 -7.89
C LYS A 471 22.02 26.97 -8.10
N GLN A 472 22.71 26.44 -7.10
CA GLN A 472 24.18 26.37 -7.03
C GLN A 472 24.80 25.53 -8.16
N LEU A 473 24.13 24.45 -8.58
CA LEU A 473 24.55 23.62 -9.72
C LEU A 473 24.56 24.43 -11.02
N LEU A 474 23.49 25.18 -11.28
CA LEU A 474 23.30 25.89 -12.54
C LEU A 474 24.28 27.05 -12.70
N ILE A 475 24.63 27.72 -11.60
CA ILE A 475 25.71 28.71 -11.55
C ILE A 475 27.01 28.11 -12.11
N ARG A 476 27.33 26.86 -11.74
CA ARG A 476 28.56 26.20 -12.20
C ARG A 476 28.49 25.81 -13.66
N VAL A 477 27.36 25.25 -14.11
CA VAL A 477 27.18 24.86 -15.52
C VAL A 477 27.30 26.07 -16.44
N ALA A 478 26.69 27.20 -16.06
CA ALA A 478 26.75 28.44 -16.83
C ALA A 478 28.03 29.26 -16.59
N ALA A 479 28.93 28.88 -15.67
CA ALA A 479 30.06 29.72 -15.24
C ALA A 479 29.62 31.14 -14.83
N ALA A 480 28.49 31.25 -14.14
CA ALA A 480 27.84 32.52 -13.86
C ALA A 480 28.20 33.09 -12.47
N TYR A 481 27.77 34.34 -12.22
CA TYR A 481 27.86 34.96 -10.90
C TYR A 481 26.77 34.43 -9.96
N ARG A 482 27.04 34.44 -8.64
CA ARG A 482 26.09 33.97 -7.61
C ARG A 482 24.77 34.75 -7.57
N THR A 483 24.76 35.99 -8.05
CA THR A 483 23.61 36.90 -8.05
C THR A 483 22.66 36.69 -9.23
N VAL A 484 23.03 35.87 -10.22
CA VAL A 484 22.17 35.56 -11.37
C VAL A 484 20.90 34.84 -10.89
N SER A 485 19.76 35.15 -11.51
CA SER A 485 18.46 34.55 -11.18
C SER A 485 18.44 33.06 -11.53
N LEU A 486 17.62 32.27 -10.82
CA LEU A 486 17.51 30.83 -11.08
C LEU A 486 16.96 30.57 -12.48
N GLU A 487 16.01 31.41 -12.89
CA GLU A 487 15.25 31.33 -14.13
C GLU A 487 16.17 31.56 -15.35
N ALA A 488 17.02 32.60 -15.30
CA ALA A 488 18.02 32.84 -16.34
C ALA A 488 19.08 31.72 -16.40
N LEU A 489 19.50 31.20 -15.24
CA LEU A 489 20.46 30.10 -15.17
C LEU A 489 19.92 28.82 -15.81
N GLN A 490 18.63 28.50 -15.62
CA GLN A 490 17.98 27.35 -16.25
C GLN A 490 18.06 27.44 -17.77
N VAL A 491 17.74 28.61 -18.34
CA VAL A 491 17.76 28.84 -19.79
C VAL A 491 19.19 28.82 -20.33
N ILE A 492 20.12 29.58 -19.75
CA ILE A 492 21.52 29.65 -20.22
C ILE A 492 22.18 28.27 -20.22
N SER A 493 22.00 27.50 -19.14
CA SER A 493 22.54 26.15 -19.02
C SER A 493 21.81 25.09 -19.86
N GLY A 494 20.62 25.42 -20.37
CA GLY A 494 19.74 24.50 -21.09
C GLY A 494 19.23 23.36 -20.21
N ILE A 495 19.05 23.61 -18.92
CA ILE A 495 18.58 22.64 -17.94
C ILE A 495 17.17 23.07 -17.49
N PRO A 496 16.13 22.26 -17.79
CA PRO A 496 14.78 22.58 -17.37
C PRO A 496 14.64 22.66 -15.84
N PRO A 497 13.66 23.41 -15.34
CA PRO A 497 13.26 23.39 -13.94
C PRO A 497 13.09 21.96 -13.40
N ILE A 498 13.58 21.72 -12.18
CA ILE A 498 13.58 20.38 -11.58
C ILE A 498 12.16 19.85 -11.39
N ASP A 499 11.19 20.74 -11.15
CA ASP A 499 9.79 20.37 -10.99
C ASP A 499 9.20 19.83 -12.30
N LEU A 500 9.59 20.43 -13.44
CA LEU A 500 9.21 19.93 -14.75
C LEU A 500 9.90 18.59 -15.06
N LEU A 501 11.18 18.41 -14.69
CA LEU A 501 11.89 17.14 -14.85
C LEU A 501 11.29 16.01 -14.00
N ALA A 502 10.84 16.31 -12.78
CA ALA A 502 10.20 15.33 -11.91
C ALA A 502 8.83 14.90 -12.46
N ARG A 503 8.04 15.86 -12.97
CA ARG A 503 6.77 15.60 -13.66
C ARG A 503 6.99 14.76 -14.91
N GLU A 504 8.00 15.06 -15.70
CA GLU A 504 8.39 14.28 -16.88
C GLU A 504 8.69 12.81 -16.52
N ARG A 505 9.41 12.55 -15.42
CA ARG A 505 9.64 11.18 -14.93
C ARG A 505 8.35 10.48 -14.51
N ARG A 506 7.52 11.14 -13.71
CA ARG A 506 6.21 10.60 -13.31
C ARG A 506 5.36 10.25 -14.53
N ASP A 507 5.23 11.17 -15.48
CA ASP A 507 4.32 11.03 -16.61
C ASP A 507 4.71 9.86 -17.52
N LYS A 508 6.02 9.58 -17.63
CA LYS A 508 6.54 8.40 -18.34
C LYS A 508 5.99 7.09 -17.80
N TYR A 509 5.72 7.01 -16.49
CA TYR A 509 5.18 5.80 -15.87
C TYR A 509 3.66 5.78 -15.80
N VAL A 510 3.01 6.94 -15.68
CA VAL A 510 1.55 7.01 -15.45
C VAL A 510 0.74 6.95 -16.74
N TYR A 511 1.16 7.67 -17.79
CA TYR A 511 0.25 7.98 -18.91
C TYR A 511 0.52 7.19 -20.20
N GLY A 512 1.52 6.30 -20.24
CA GLY A 512 1.85 5.54 -21.45
C GLY A 512 2.25 6.41 -22.67
N GLU A 513 2.41 7.72 -22.48
CA GLU A 513 2.80 8.68 -23.51
C GLU A 513 4.23 8.40 -24.00
N THR A 514 4.51 8.72 -25.26
CA THR A 514 5.87 8.61 -25.79
C THR A 514 6.79 9.65 -25.15
N LYS A 515 8.08 9.32 -25.04
CA LYS A 515 9.11 10.23 -24.52
C LYS A 515 9.11 11.60 -25.24
N GLN A 516 8.82 11.63 -26.55
CA GLN A 516 8.74 12.86 -27.32
C GLN A 516 7.55 13.73 -26.91
N GLN A 517 6.37 13.14 -26.72
CA GLN A 517 5.17 13.89 -26.30
C GLN A 517 5.37 14.53 -24.92
N ILE A 518 5.90 13.75 -23.96
CA ILE A 518 6.17 14.26 -22.60
C ILE A 518 7.19 15.40 -22.67
N ARG A 519 8.27 15.21 -23.44
CA ARG A 519 9.30 16.24 -23.58
C ARG A 519 8.76 17.52 -24.23
N ALA A 520 7.92 17.40 -25.26
CA ALA A 520 7.29 18.54 -25.91
C ALA A 520 6.38 19.33 -24.94
N ARG A 521 5.64 18.62 -24.07
CA ARG A 521 4.84 19.25 -23.01
C ARG A 521 5.73 19.99 -22.00
N THR A 522 6.81 19.36 -21.52
CA THR A 522 7.79 19.99 -20.62
C THR A 522 8.32 21.29 -21.24
N MET A 523 8.74 21.25 -22.50
CA MET A 523 9.29 22.41 -23.20
C MET A 523 8.25 23.52 -23.37
N ARG A 524 7.00 23.20 -23.72
CA ARG A 524 5.92 24.19 -23.84
C ARG A 524 5.67 24.92 -22.52
N ILE A 525 5.57 24.18 -21.41
CA ILE A 525 5.36 24.77 -20.08
C ILE A 525 6.55 25.63 -19.68
N TRP A 526 7.77 25.18 -19.99
CA TRP A 526 8.98 25.95 -19.69
C TRP A 526 9.05 27.26 -20.49
N GLU A 527 8.75 27.21 -21.79
CA GLU A 527 8.67 28.37 -22.68
C GLU A 527 7.64 29.40 -22.17
N GLU A 528 6.45 28.94 -21.78
CA GLU A 528 5.40 29.79 -21.22
C GLU A 528 5.81 30.44 -19.89
N ARG A 529 6.49 29.69 -19.02
CA ARG A 529 7.03 30.25 -17.76
C ARG A 529 8.09 31.30 -18.05
N TRP A 530 8.98 31.03 -18.99
CA TRP A 530 10.05 31.96 -19.35
C TRP A 530 9.52 33.23 -19.98
N SER A 531 8.53 33.15 -20.87
CA SER A 531 7.97 34.33 -21.55
C SER A 531 7.33 35.33 -20.59
N ARG A 532 6.82 34.86 -19.44
CA ARG A 532 6.19 35.70 -18.39
C ARG A 532 7.14 36.12 -17.26
N GLU A 533 8.36 35.58 -17.22
CA GLU A 533 9.27 35.83 -16.11
C GLU A 533 9.88 37.25 -16.16
N ILE A 534 9.92 37.90 -15.01
CA ILE A 534 10.46 39.25 -14.85
C ILE A 534 11.97 39.17 -14.51
N LYS A 535 12.37 38.14 -13.76
CA LYS A 535 13.76 37.94 -13.36
C LYS A 535 14.61 37.44 -14.53
N GLY A 536 15.59 38.25 -14.93
CA GLY A 536 16.45 37.94 -16.07
C GLY A 536 15.92 38.47 -17.39
N ALA A 537 15.14 39.57 -17.36
CA ALA A 537 14.58 40.23 -18.54
C ALA A 537 15.57 40.41 -19.69
N TRP A 538 16.83 40.82 -19.41
CA TRP A 538 17.88 40.93 -20.43
C TRP A 538 18.20 39.59 -21.11
N THR A 539 18.37 38.53 -20.32
CA THR A 539 18.58 37.18 -20.86
C THR A 539 17.39 36.71 -21.69
N ARG A 540 16.16 37.08 -21.32
CA ARG A 540 14.93 36.74 -22.04
C ARG A 540 14.80 37.48 -23.36
N GLU A 541 15.22 38.75 -23.39
CA GLU A 541 15.28 39.55 -24.61
C GLU A 541 16.20 38.89 -25.65
N LEU A 542 17.37 38.44 -25.21
CA LEU A 542 18.33 37.74 -26.08
C LEU A 542 17.86 36.33 -26.43
N ILE A 543 17.40 35.55 -25.44
CA ILE A 543 17.02 34.15 -25.57
C ILE A 543 15.51 34.04 -25.35
N SER A 544 14.74 34.48 -26.35
CA SER A 544 13.27 34.47 -26.29
C SER A 544 12.66 33.11 -26.59
N ASN A 545 13.36 32.25 -27.34
CA ASN A 545 12.94 30.89 -27.67
C ASN A 545 13.85 29.85 -26.98
N VAL A 546 13.37 29.30 -25.86
CA VAL A 546 14.09 28.31 -25.04
C VAL A 546 14.31 27.02 -25.83
N GLY A 547 13.31 26.56 -26.59
CA GLY A 547 13.43 25.38 -27.45
C GLY A 547 14.61 25.46 -28.41
N ARG A 548 14.65 26.52 -29.24
CA ARG A 548 15.72 26.75 -30.22
C ARG A 548 17.09 26.89 -29.56
N TRP A 549 17.15 27.52 -28.39
CA TRP A 549 18.39 27.63 -27.62
C TRP A 549 18.86 26.28 -27.10
N VAL A 550 17.98 25.48 -26.50
CA VAL A 550 18.32 24.17 -25.90
C VAL A 550 18.73 23.15 -26.97
N ASP A 551 18.06 23.18 -28.13
CA ASP A 551 18.25 22.25 -29.24
C ASP A 551 19.34 22.69 -30.23
N ARG A 552 20.13 23.72 -29.88
CA ARG A 552 21.23 24.22 -30.71
C ARG A 552 22.25 23.12 -31.02
N LYS A 553 22.73 23.10 -32.28
CA LYS A 553 23.68 22.10 -32.79
C LYS A 553 25.14 22.45 -32.48
N HIS A 554 25.42 23.73 -32.31
CA HIS A 554 26.74 24.29 -32.10
C HIS A 554 26.71 25.33 -30.99
N GLY A 555 27.90 25.71 -30.52
CA GLY A 555 28.07 26.81 -29.60
C GLY A 555 28.02 26.47 -28.11
N GLU A 556 29.06 26.89 -27.41
CA GLU A 556 29.17 26.78 -25.95
C GLU A 556 29.12 28.16 -25.30
N VAL A 557 28.51 28.23 -24.11
CA VAL A 557 28.58 29.42 -23.27
C VAL A 557 29.83 29.36 -22.40
N GLY A 558 30.54 30.49 -22.31
CA GLY A 558 31.75 30.66 -21.49
C GLY A 558 31.54 31.72 -20.40
N TYR A 559 32.58 31.99 -19.62
CA TYR A 559 32.52 32.95 -18.50
C TYR A 559 32.12 34.37 -18.95
N HIS A 560 32.86 34.97 -19.89
CA HIS A 560 32.57 36.33 -20.38
C HIS A 560 31.28 36.40 -21.20
N PHE A 561 31.00 35.39 -22.02
CA PHE A 561 29.73 35.35 -22.75
C PHE A 561 28.53 35.26 -21.80
N THR A 562 28.64 34.50 -20.70
CA THR A 562 27.59 34.44 -19.67
C THR A 562 27.42 35.76 -18.92
N GLN A 563 28.52 36.47 -18.66
CA GLN A 563 28.46 37.82 -18.11
C GLN A 563 27.60 38.74 -18.98
N TRP A 564 27.86 38.76 -20.28
CA TRP A 564 27.08 39.51 -21.26
C TRP A 564 25.61 39.07 -21.30
N LEU A 565 25.33 37.75 -21.37
CA LEU A 565 23.97 37.21 -21.37
C LEU A 565 23.17 37.57 -20.12
N THR A 566 23.83 37.81 -18.99
CA THR A 566 23.18 38.02 -17.68
C THR A 566 23.24 39.46 -17.20
N GLY A 567 23.99 40.35 -17.86
CA GLY A 567 24.28 41.69 -17.37
C GLY A 567 25.06 41.71 -16.06
N HIS A 568 26.00 40.79 -15.92
CA HIS A 568 26.91 40.69 -14.76
C HIS A 568 28.36 40.93 -15.19
N GLY A 569 29.25 41.24 -14.26
CA GLY A 569 30.67 41.45 -14.55
C GLY A 569 31.11 42.91 -14.47
N SER A 570 31.89 43.36 -15.46
CA SER A 570 32.48 44.71 -15.49
C SER A 570 31.51 45.84 -15.89
N PHE A 571 30.20 45.57 -15.97
CA PHE A 571 29.18 46.58 -16.27
C PHE A 571 28.91 47.50 -15.07
N GLY A 572 28.97 48.81 -15.26
CA GLY A 572 28.69 49.83 -14.24
C GLY A 572 27.35 49.64 -13.54
N LYS A 573 26.28 49.32 -14.27
CA LYS A 573 24.95 49.01 -13.69
C LYS A 573 25.00 47.85 -12.70
N TYR A 574 25.75 46.79 -13.01
CA TYR A 574 25.93 45.66 -12.12
C TYR A 574 26.86 45.99 -10.94
N ARG A 575 27.97 46.71 -11.19
CA ARG A 575 28.93 47.13 -10.15
C ARG A 575 28.27 48.02 -9.10
N ARG A 576 27.43 48.98 -9.51
CA ARG A 576 26.59 49.78 -8.60
C ARG A 576 25.67 48.90 -7.78
N LYS A 577 24.99 47.93 -8.42
CA LYS A 577 24.08 46.99 -7.74
C LYS A 577 24.78 46.14 -6.66
N ILE A 578 26.07 45.83 -6.81
CA ILE A 578 26.87 45.10 -5.81
C ILE A 578 27.71 46.00 -4.92
N ASN A 579 27.44 47.32 -4.91
CA ASN A 579 28.13 48.34 -4.11
C ASN A 579 29.64 48.42 -4.38
N LYS A 580 30.07 48.11 -5.61
CA LYS A 580 31.47 48.30 -6.04
C LYS A 580 31.74 49.70 -6.60
N THR A 581 30.70 50.41 -7.05
CA THR A 581 30.77 51.79 -7.53
C THR A 581 29.54 52.56 -7.10
N ILE A 582 29.65 53.91 -7.08
CA ILE A 582 28.51 54.80 -6.81
C ILE A 582 27.70 55.13 -8.08
N THR A 583 28.36 55.19 -9.24
CA THR A 583 27.73 55.44 -10.55
C THR A 583 27.53 54.15 -11.34
N ALA A 584 26.51 54.14 -12.20
CA ALA A 584 26.24 53.11 -13.19
C ALA A 584 26.67 53.53 -14.61
N GLU A 585 27.24 54.72 -14.80
CA GLU A 585 27.58 55.28 -16.11
C GLU A 585 28.69 54.50 -16.82
N CYS A 586 28.65 54.57 -18.15
CA CYS A 586 29.68 54.01 -19.01
C CYS A 586 30.89 54.92 -19.10
N TYR A 587 31.98 54.51 -18.45
CA TYR A 587 33.22 55.28 -18.48
C TYR A 587 34.05 55.19 -19.76
N HIS A 588 33.52 54.56 -20.82
CA HIS A 588 34.19 54.47 -22.12
C HIS A 588 33.59 55.44 -23.15
N CYS A 589 32.51 56.13 -22.79
CA CYS A 589 31.87 57.12 -23.65
C CYS A 589 31.34 58.30 -22.84
N GLU A 590 31.30 59.48 -23.44
CA GLU A 590 30.90 60.73 -22.78
C GLU A 590 29.37 60.96 -22.79
N GLN A 591 28.57 59.90 -22.88
CA GLN A 591 27.15 60.01 -23.24
C GLN A 591 26.16 59.99 -22.06
N ASP A 592 26.59 60.03 -20.79
CA ASP A 592 25.70 59.96 -19.61
C ASP A 592 24.67 58.80 -19.69
N VAL A 593 25.12 57.64 -20.17
CA VAL A 593 24.29 56.43 -20.33
C VAL A 593 24.70 55.37 -19.31
N GLU A 594 23.71 54.65 -18.77
CA GLU A 594 23.98 53.47 -17.94
C GLU A 594 24.77 52.40 -18.71
N ASP A 595 25.83 51.90 -18.07
CA ASP A 595 26.65 50.82 -18.57
C ASP A 595 26.02 49.46 -18.28
N ASP A 596 25.30 48.96 -19.27
CA ASP A 596 24.77 47.62 -19.33
C ASP A 596 25.19 46.90 -20.63
N PRO A 597 24.88 45.60 -20.80
CA PRO A 597 25.29 44.88 -22.00
C PRO A 597 24.68 45.43 -23.29
N GLU A 598 23.49 46.03 -23.20
CA GLU A 598 22.83 46.63 -24.36
C GLU A 598 23.63 47.83 -24.85
N HIS A 599 23.93 48.76 -23.94
CA HIS A 599 24.76 49.91 -24.24
C HIS A 599 26.16 49.46 -24.69
N THR A 600 26.88 48.68 -23.86
CA THR A 600 28.26 48.28 -24.12
C THR A 600 28.43 47.65 -25.51
N PHE A 601 27.58 46.70 -25.89
CA PHE A 601 27.77 45.99 -27.15
C PHE A 601 27.13 46.72 -28.34
N PHE A 602 25.89 47.20 -28.21
CA PHE A 602 25.10 47.67 -29.36
C PHE A 602 25.19 49.18 -29.61
N ARG A 603 25.58 49.99 -28.62
CA ARG A 603 25.49 51.46 -28.72
C ARG A 603 26.80 52.19 -28.45
N CYS A 604 27.63 51.66 -27.54
CA CYS A 604 28.82 52.34 -27.08
C CYS A 604 29.79 52.64 -28.24
N PRO A 605 30.19 53.91 -28.43
CA PRO A 605 31.13 54.31 -29.49
C PRO A 605 32.49 53.63 -29.38
N ARG A 606 32.95 53.31 -28.17
CA ARG A 606 34.24 52.64 -27.92
C ARG A 606 34.41 51.33 -28.69
N TRP A 607 33.31 50.63 -28.95
CA TRP A 607 33.30 49.29 -29.55
C TRP A 607 32.74 49.28 -30.97
N VAL A 608 32.65 50.45 -31.63
CA VAL A 608 32.07 50.58 -32.97
C VAL A 608 32.82 49.75 -34.01
N ASP A 609 34.15 49.78 -34.02
CA ASP A 609 34.97 49.04 -34.99
C ASP A 609 34.77 47.52 -34.89
N VAL A 610 34.67 47.01 -33.65
CA VAL A 610 34.40 45.60 -33.39
C VAL A 610 33.00 45.24 -33.86
N ARG A 611 32.00 46.07 -33.56
CA ARG A 611 30.59 45.83 -33.95
C ARG A 611 30.42 45.86 -35.47
N GLU A 612 30.92 46.88 -36.16
CA GLU A 612 30.85 46.99 -37.63
C GLU A 612 31.63 45.88 -38.33
N GLY A 613 32.76 45.45 -37.74
CA GLY A 613 33.49 44.26 -38.21
C GLY A 613 32.65 42.99 -38.14
N LEU A 614 31.96 42.77 -37.03
CA LEU A 614 31.06 41.62 -36.85
C LEU A 614 29.86 41.71 -37.79
N GLU A 615 29.23 42.88 -37.94
CA GLU A 615 28.08 43.09 -38.84
C GLU A 615 28.43 42.81 -40.30
N ARG A 616 29.64 43.20 -40.74
CA ARG A 616 30.17 42.83 -42.06
C ARG A 616 30.41 41.34 -42.20
N GLU A 617 30.95 40.68 -41.17
CA GLU A 617 31.23 39.25 -41.22
C GLU A 617 29.95 38.40 -41.27
N VAL A 618 28.92 38.77 -40.49
CA VAL A 618 27.65 38.02 -40.44
C VAL A 618 26.64 38.48 -41.50
N GLY A 619 26.91 39.60 -42.17
CA GLY A 619 26.07 40.16 -43.23
C GLY A 619 24.73 40.71 -42.73
N ASN A 620 24.65 41.14 -41.47
CA ASN A 620 23.40 41.61 -40.85
C ASN A 620 23.68 42.61 -39.74
N THR A 621 22.79 43.59 -39.56
CA THR A 621 22.85 44.52 -38.42
C THR A 621 22.52 43.79 -37.13
N LEU A 622 23.38 43.92 -36.13
CA LEU A 622 23.23 43.24 -34.86
C LEU A 622 22.32 44.04 -33.92
N ARG A 623 21.27 43.40 -33.42
CA ARG A 623 20.31 43.96 -32.47
C ARG A 623 20.05 42.95 -31.34
N PRO A 624 19.63 43.39 -30.14
CA PRO A 624 19.30 42.47 -29.05
C PRO A 624 18.34 41.35 -29.47
N GLY A 625 17.28 41.66 -30.23
CA GLY A 625 16.27 40.69 -30.64
C GLY A 625 16.66 39.73 -31.77
N ASN A 626 17.75 39.97 -32.51
CA ASN A 626 18.15 39.09 -33.64
C ASN A 626 19.50 38.39 -33.42
N ILE A 627 20.36 38.88 -32.53
CA ILE A 627 21.74 38.41 -32.40
C ILE A 627 21.83 36.90 -32.10
N ILE A 628 21.02 36.40 -31.17
CA ILE A 628 21.01 34.96 -30.84
C ILE A 628 20.45 34.15 -32.01
N SER A 629 19.43 34.64 -32.72
CA SER A 629 18.92 33.98 -33.91
C SER A 629 19.99 33.82 -34.99
N ILE A 630 20.79 34.87 -35.23
CA ILE A 630 21.92 34.87 -36.18
C ILE A 630 23.02 33.91 -35.72
N MET A 631 23.37 33.93 -34.42
CA MET A 631 24.35 33.00 -33.85
C MET A 631 23.93 31.53 -34.04
N LEU A 632 22.63 31.24 -33.97
CA LEU A 632 22.11 29.87 -34.08
C LEU A 632 22.03 29.36 -35.53
N GLU A 633 22.20 30.21 -36.55
CA GLU A 633 22.13 29.81 -37.96
C GLU A 633 23.36 29.00 -38.40
N THR A 634 24.56 29.45 -38.04
CA THR A 634 25.80 28.78 -38.43
C THR A 634 26.82 28.79 -37.28
N GLU A 635 27.69 27.78 -37.23
CA GLU A 635 28.77 27.72 -36.25
C GLU A 635 29.76 28.89 -36.43
N ARG A 636 29.95 29.34 -37.68
CA ARG A 636 30.76 30.53 -38.00
C ARG A 636 30.19 31.78 -37.34
N ASN A 637 28.89 32.06 -37.51
CA ASN A 637 28.23 33.22 -36.90
C ASN A 637 28.32 33.17 -35.38
N TRP A 638 28.07 32.00 -34.78
CA TRP A 638 28.24 31.81 -33.34
C TRP A 638 29.64 32.18 -32.88
N ASN A 639 30.66 31.63 -33.53
CA ASN A 639 32.05 31.82 -33.13
C ASN A 639 32.51 33.27 -33.30
N ALA A 640 32.19 33.91 -34.43
CA ALA A 640 32.51 35.32 -34.69
C ALA A 640 31.92 36.24 -33.60
N ILE A 641 30.60 36.16 -33.40
CA ILE A 641 29.88 36.99 -32.43
C ILE A 641 30.37 36.70 -31.00
N LYS A 642 30.52 35.42 -30.62
CA LYS A 642 31.02 35.04 -29.29
C LYS A 642 32.42 35.61 -29.04
N ILE A 643 33.35 35.45 -29.99
CA ILE A 643 34.72 35.97 -29.85
C ILE A 643 34.71 37.49 -29.70
N GLY A 644 33.92 38.19 -30.52
CA GLY A 644 33.76 39.64 -30.43
C GLY A 644 33.27 40.10 -29.04
N ILE A 645 32.21 39.46 -28.53
CA ILE A 645 31.69 39.73 -27.18
C ILE A 645 32.74 39.42 -26.10
N GLU A 646 33.41 38.26 -26.19
CA GLU A 646 34.43 37.87 -25.20
C GLU A 646 35.64 38.82 -25.22
N ASN A 647 36.04 39.35 -26.38
CA ASN A 647 37.12 40.32 -26.49
C ASN A 647 36.74 41.65 -25.82
N ILE A 648 35.55 42.19 -26.13
CA ILE A 648 35.02 43.41 -25.48
C ILE A 648 35.01 43.24 -23.97
N MET A 649 34.48 42.11 -23.48
CA MET A 649 34.40 41.84 -22.05
C MET A 649 35.77 41.72 -21.37
N ARG A 650 36.74 41.06 -22.02
CA ARG A 650 38.11 40.93 -21.50
C ARG A 650 38.82 42.27 -21.42
N GLU A 651 38.71 43.08 -22.46
CA GLU A 651 39.34 44.40 -22.52
C GLU A 651 38.71 45.34 -21.50
N LYS A 652 37.38 45.36 -21.41
CA LYS A 652 36.64 46.11 -20.40
C LYS A 652 37.03 45.70 -18.97
N GLU A 653 37.15 44.41 -18.69
CA GLU A 653 37.59 43.90 -17.38
C GLU A 653 39.06 44.25 -17.09
N ALA A 654 39.95 44.22 -18.08
CA ALA A 654 41.35 44.61 -17.91
C ALA A 654 41.48 46.12 -17.63
N GLU A 655 40.72 46.96 -18.33
CA GLU A 655 40.68 48.41 -18.10
C GLU A 655 40.10 48.74 -16.72
N GLU A 656 39.05 48.04 -16.29
CA GLU A 656 38.48 48.18 -14.95
C GLU A 656 39.52 47.86 -13.86
N ARG A 657 40.22 46.71 -13.95
CA ARG A 657 41.28 46.36 -13.00
C ARG A 657 42.39 47.39 -12.94
N ARG A 658 42.80 47.96 -14.08
CA ARG A 658 43.81 49.03 -14.12
C ARG A 658 43.33 50.28 -13.37
N ARG A 659 42.04 50.60 -13.42
CA ARG A 659 41.46 51.75 -12.71
C ARG A 659 41.31 51.49 -11.22
N GLU A 660 40.78 50.33 -10.82
CA GLU A 660 40.72 49.94 -9.40
C GLU A 660 42.12 50.00 -8.76
N ASN A 661 43.17 49.59 -9.48
CA ASN A 661 44.55 49.67 -9.00
C ASN A 661 45.08 51.12 -8.88
N ARG A 662 44.61 52.05 -9.73
CA ARG A 662 44.98 53.49 -9.70
C ARG A 662 44.23 54.27 -8.64
N GLU A 663 43.05 53.82 -8.21
CA GLU A 663 42.26 54.44 -7.14
C GLU A 663 42.69 53.96 -5.74
N GLN A 664 43.45 52.85 -5.67
CA GLN A 664 44.00 52.30 -4.42
C GLN A 664 45.40 52.83 -4.06
N HIS A 665 46.06 53.54 -4.98
CA HIS A 665 47.33 54.24 -4.78
C HIS A 665 47.09 55.74 -4.90
#